data_AF-A0A1A2UZ29-F1
#
_entry.id   AF-A0A1A2UZ29-F1
#
_cell.length_a   1.000
_cell.length_b   1.000
_cell.length_c   1.000
_cell.angle_alpha   90.00
_cell.angle_beta   90.00
_cell.angle_gamma   90.00
#
_symmetry.space_group_name_H-M   'P 1'
#
loop_
_entity.id
_entity.type
_entity.pdbx_description
1 polymer ?
#
loop_
_entity_poly.entity_id
_entity_poly.type
_entity_poly.pdbx_seq_one_letter_code
_entity_poly.pdbx_strand_id
1 'polypeptide(L)'
;MQAETRTLTQLFQLDVRYVIPLYQRPYVWTEERQWAPLWDDIATVANHVMFEGATAKSPVHFLGAIVIQQEENPPGSPQRFLVIDGQQRLTTLQLLLAAAARAAELSGCPDEGKLLRRLTANDPLLAKGDERFKVWPTNANRAAFITVMEPDGASDAALDDPNNEIQEAYAFFCQQIQSWATDDDGDGAKSSPDKQFAALRVSLSDLLKLVSIRLEDGDSPQVIFETLNGRGTPLIALDLLKNAVFLEAAREQVDTDHLYHAHWAPELDRDYWREDRRAGRLFTKNGDMFLQYWLVAELAEPVPSTELFDIFRKRILQPATCPPMAELIPTLARDAATLRQFQSAEAGSPDRRFVELLELLDTTTLMPIALLLLRSDQISAERRAHAFAILESFLVRRMLCGWTTKNYNRLAAALVGEIKKDIAHADTVLQSRLAAETAPANRWPRDDDLHAALRNKDMYGQRRQDRLVMVLWRIEEHLRIADNKVEQGLAAPSKLTLEHLIPQAWESHWPLDGNQSDPAAWRSAHLHRLGNLTLTTGPLNSSLSNLPWHAPEEPKDKRRSLVQHSLLKLNTTVVHDYPEHFDEHSVDERGAWLTSRITQIWPGPPVHRESDVENASHGADAAAASQIAASHRAEPQSATIRETNHQHSYPRQVAPAARVVDDLSSAAPGSDAQTIGDVDKADLADFQEERFGQPLSFTTLSRAGDDEQRERRLTTLLRKATGIGAVRPMARPEIGAWVMLDAAIGTKSTQRLCLQQHGDNLILRTWLAELKPQAEALYRTGRAEKLLKFLSERRTVWFARPNLHLAFRSAAALRLYPHCRLEAGEYVQRWSGEDFGRIGAHPREELRSSLWPWLRNRQYAEPEDDEQLDAFMNRLGRRDVHLRPSLEVTRIWPWEYAVDLDERGELTRDLRIAVAELLSALSEPLPPACVVTSEDS
;
A
#
# COMPACT_ATOMS: atom_id res chain seq x y z
N MET A 1 -25.79 19.85 2.53
CA MET A 1 -26.37 18.56 2.06
C MET A 1 -27.75 18.27 2.66
N GLN A 2 -28.62 17.59 1.91
CA GLN A 2 -29.90 17.05 2.36
C GLN A 2 -29.93 15.52 2.20
N ALA A 3 -30.24 14.77 3.27
CA ALA A 3 -30.30 13.30 3.24
C ALA A 3 -31.71 12.79 3.55
N GLU A 4 -32.32 12.07 2.61
CA GLU A 4 -33.68 11.54 2.73
C GLU A 4 -33.72 10.05 2.40
N THR A 5 -34.48 9.27 3.17
CA THR A 5 -34.80 7.88 2.80
C THR A 5 -35.91 7.87 1.76
N ARG A 6 -35.67 7.29 0.58
CA ARG A 6 -36.62 7.23 -0.54
C ARG A 6 -36.85 5.79 -1.01
N THR A 7 -38.07 5.48 -1.43
CA THR A 7 -38.40 4.25 -2.18
C THR A 7 -38.00 4.37 -3.66
N LEU A 8 -38.00 3.27 -4.42
CA LEU A 8 -37.76 3.34 -5.87
C LEU A 8 -38.85 4.14 -6.59
N THR A 9 -40.11 4.04 -6.15
CA THR A 9 -41.20 4.94 -6.60
C THR A 9 -40.81 6.41 -6.41
N GLN A 10 -40.37 6.81 -5.21
CA GLN A 10 -40.01 8.20 -4.88
C GLN A 10 -38.76 8.74 -5.60
N LEU A 11 -37.99 7.87 -6.25
CA LEU A 11 -36.81 8.22 -7.04
C LEU A 11 -37.14 8.29 -8.53
N PHE A 12 -37.88 7.31 -9.07
CA PHE A 12 -38.03 7.13 -10.51
C PHE A 12 -39.43 7.46 -11.05
N GLN A 13 -40.46 7.68 -10.22
CA GLN A 13 -41.82 7.96 -10.71
C GLN A 13 -41.93 9.27 -11.50
N LEU A 14 -41.18 10.31 -11.13
CA LEU A 14 -41.14 11.59 -11.84
C LEU A 14 -40.17 11.53 -13.02
N ASP A 15 -40.31 12.44 -13.99
CA ASP A 15 -39.37 12.57 -15.09
C ASP A 15 -38.02 13.13 -14.60
N VAL A 16 -37.02 12.24 -14.59
CA VAL A 16 -35.71 12.45 -13.95
C VAL A 16 -34.63 11.70 -14.72
N ARG A 17 -33.40 12.19 -14.66
CA ARG A 17 -32.23 11.59 -15.28
C ARG A 17 -31.03 11.64 -14.34
N TYR A 18 -30.64 10.49 -13.81
CA TYR A 18 -29.42 10.30 -13.02
C TYR A 18 -28.25 10.01 -13.97
N VAL A 19 -27.38 10.99 -14.18
CA VAL A 19 -26.23 10.89 -15.10
C VAL A 19 -25.01 10.41 -14.33
N ILE A 20 -24.44 9.27 -14.72
CA ILE A 20 -23.17 8.78 -14.16
C ILE A 20 -22.03 9.39 -15.01
N PRO A 21 -21.15 10.23 -14.42
CA PRO A 21 -20.07 10.87 -15.16
C PRO A 21 -19.07 9.87 -15.75
N LEU A 22 -18.50 10.17 -16.92
CA LEU A 22 -17.64 9.24 -17.65
C LEU A 22 -16.38 8.79 -16.92
N TYR A 23 -15.85 9.64 -16.04
CA TYR A 23 -14.64 9.37 -15.27
C TYR A 23 -14.85 8.35 -14.14
N GLN A 24 -16.11 8.09 -13.76
CA GLN A 24 -16.45 7.00 -12.84
C GLN A 24 -16.10 5.64 -13.46
N ARG A 25 -15.90 4.62 -12.62
CA ARG A 25 -15.56 3.27 -13.09
C ARG A 25 -16.69 2.65 -13.93
N PRO A 26 -16.39 1.73 -14.87
CA PRO A 26 -17.40 0.86 -15.48
C PRO A 26 -18.22 0.07 -14.45
N TYR A 27 -19.31 -0.55 -14.89
CA TYR A 27 -20.04 -1.54 -14.11
C TYR A 27 -19.14 -2.75 -13.82
N VAL A 28 -19.06 -3.14 -12.54
CA VAL A 28 -18.12 -4.17 -12.01
C VAL A 28 -18.71 -4.97 -10.85
N TRP A 29 -20.04 -4.96 -10.70
CA TRP A 29 -20.71 -5.90 -9.79
C TRP A 29 -20.79 -7.27 -10.46
N THR A 30 -20.72 -8.35 -9.67
CA THR A 30 -20.75 -9.74 -10.14
C THR A 30 -21.88 -10.52 -9.47
N GLU A 31 -22.22 -11.67 -10.04
CA GLU A 31 -23.29 -12.54 -9.55
C GLU A 31 -23.13 -12.90 -8.07
N GLU A 32 -21.97 -13.47 -7.70
CA GLU A 32 -21.76 -14.07 -6.37
C GLU A 32 -21.63 -13.03 -5.25
N ARG A 33 -21.20 -11.81 -5.59
CA ARG A 33 -20.91 -10.77 -4.60
C ARG A 33 -22.01 -9.74 -4.46
N GLN A 34 -22.86 -9.56 -5.47
CA GLN A 34 -23.89 -8.52 -5.44
C GLN A 34 -25.23 -8.93 -6.05
N TRP A 35 -25.29 -9.59 -7.21
CA TRP A 35 -26.59 -9.81 -7.87
C TRP A 35 -27.42 -10.87 -7.15
N ALA A 36 -26.82 -12.02 -6.80
CA ALA A 36 -27.52 -13.09 -6.09
C ALA A 36 -27.92 -12.67 -4.66
N PRO A 37 -27.04 -12.09 -3.81
CA PRO A 37 -27.46 -11.60 -2.50
C PRO A 37 -28.59 -10.56 -2.57
N LEU A 38 -28.53 -9.63 -3.53
CA LEU A 38 -29.60 -8.64 -3.75
C LEU A 38 -30.91 -9.32 -4.16
N TRP A 39 -30.86 -10.34 -5.01
CA TRP A 39 -32.04 -11.09 -5.41
C TRP A 39 -32.65 -11.87 -4.25
N ASP A 40 -31.85 -12.56 -3.44
CA ASP A 40 -32.32 -13.34 -2.29
C ASP A 40 -33.04 -12.45 -1.26
N ASP A 41 -32.50 -11.25 -1.01
CA ASP A 41 -33.12 -10.21 -0.19
C ASP A 41 -34.50 -9.76 -0.76
N ILE A 42 -34.58 -9.54 -2.07
CA ILE A 42 -35.83 -9.14 -2.75
C ILE A 42 -36.86 -10.25 -2.73
N ALA A 43 -36.46 -11.48 -3.06
CA ALA A 43 -37.33 -12.66 -3.06
C ALA A 43 -37.89 -12.91 -1.66
N THR A 44 -37.09 -12.70 -0.60
CA THR A 44 -37.54 -12.78 0.79
C THR A 44 -38.65 -11.75 1.09
N VAL A 45 -38.47 -10.49 0.69
CA VAL A 45 -39.51 -9.45 0.85
C VAL A 45 -40.76 -9.77 0.01
N ALA A 46 -40.59 -10.20 -1.25
CA ALA A 46 -41.69 -10.55 -2.14
C ALA A 46 -42.50 -11.75 -1.64
N ASN A 47 -41.84 -12.78 -1.10
CA ASN A 47 -42.47 -13.91 -0.45
C ASN A 47 -43.30 -13.45 0.76
N HIS A 48 -42.76 -12.59 1.64
CA HIS A 48 -43.53 -12.04 2.76
C HIS A 48 -44.77 -11.27 2.27
N VAL A 49 -44.66 -10.44 1.23
CA VAL A 49 -45.82 -9.75 0.65
C VAL A 49 -46.82 -10.73 0.04
N MET A 50 -46.35 -11.81 -0.58
CA MET A 50 -47.21 -12.84 -1.19
C MET A 50 -47.98 -13.67 -0.16
N PHE A 51 -47.35 -14.07 0.94
CA PHE A 51 -47.97 -14.93 1.95
C PHE A 51 -48.77 -14.14 3.00
N GLU A 52 -48.22 -13.03 3.51
CA GLU A 52 -48.83 -12.26 4.61
C GLU A 52 -49.55 -10.98 4.15
N GLY A 53 -49.32 -10.54 2.91
CA GLY A 53 -49.87 -9.30 2.36
C GLY A 53 -48.99 -8.07 2.62
N ALA A 54 -49.20 -7.02 1.81
CA ALA A 54 -48.57 -5.73 2.00
C ALA A 54 -49.25 -4.96 3.16
N THR A 55 -48.50 -4.68 4.22
CA THR A 55 -48.96 -3.89 5.36
C THR A 55 -47.94 -2.81 5.72
N ALA A 56 -48.34 -1.84 6.55
CA ALA A 56 -47.41 -0.84 7.11
C ALA A 56 -46.29 -1.44 8.01
N LYS A 57 -46.33 -2.76 8.28
CA LYS A 57 -45.31 -3.51 9.02
C LYS A 57 -44.47 -4.45 8.14
N SER A 58 -44.74 -4.55 6.84
CA SER A 58 -43.97 -5.42 5.94
C SER A 58 -42.48 -5.07 5.97
N PRO A 59 -41.58 -6.06 5.90
CA PRO A 59 -40.15 -5.83 5.96
C PRO A 59 -39.71 -4.93 4.81
N VAL A 60 -38.90 -3.93 5.15
CA VAL A 60 -38.30 -2.99 4.21
C VAL A 60 -36.84 -3.37 4.06
N HIS A 61 -36.40 -3.64 2.84
CA HIS A 61 -34.99 -3.90 2.57
C HIS A 61 -34.27 -2.58 2.22
N PHE A 62 -33.09 -2.37 2.79
CA PHE A 62 -32.31 -1.15 2.67
C PHE A 62 -31.04 -1.35 1.83
N LEU A 63 -31.01 -0.69 0.67
CA LEU A 63 -30.00 -0.92 -0.37
C LEU A 63 -28.68 -0.16 -0.13
N GLY A 64 -28.66 0.80 0.79
CA GLY A 64 -27.53 1.72 1.00
C GLY A 64 -27.87 3.18 0.67
N ALA A 65 -26.85 3.98 0.39
CA ALA A 65 -27.00 5.39 0.00
C ALA A 65 -26.62 5.63 -1.47
N ILE A 66 -27.11 6.74 -2.03
CA ILE A 66 -26.61 7.36 -3.27
C ILE A 66 -26.27 8.82 -2.96
N VAL A 67 -25.27 9.37 -3.64
CA VAL A 67 -24.93 10.80 -3.55
C VAL A 67 -25.15 11.43 -4.92
N ILE A 68 -25.95 12.49 -4.95
CA ILE A 68 -26.36 13.17 -6.17
C ILE A 68 -26.20 14.68 -6.04
N GLN A 69 -25.74 15.32 -7.11
CA GLN A 69 -25.71 16.78 -7.24
C GLN A 69 -26.73 17.18 -8.32
N GLN A 70 -27.53 18.20 -8.07
CA GLN A 70 -28.48 18.69 -9.08
C GLN A 70 -27.75 19.50 -10.15
N GLU A 71 -28.06 19.27 -11.42
CA GLU A 71 -27.53 20.06 -12.55
C GLU A 71 -28.51 21.17 -12.96
N GLU A 72 -27.99 22.25 -13.58
CA GLU A 72 -28.83 23.27 -14.21
C GLU A 72 -29.50 22.72 -15.46
N ASN A 73 -30.83 22.89 -15.56
CA ASN A 73 -31.63 22.30 -16.63
C ASN A 73 -32.43 23.34 -17.43
N PRO A 74 -32.51 23.20 -18.76
CA PRO A 74 -33.46 23.95 -19.58
C PRO A 74 -34.92 23.69 -19.13
N PRO A 75 -35.77 24.72 -19.04
CA PRO A 75 -37.20 24.56 -18.79
C PRO A 75 -37.85 23.60 -19.80
N GLY A 76 -38.63 22.65 -19.30
CA GLY A 76 -39.30 21.63 -20.12
C GLY A 76 -38.51 20.34 -20.36
N SER A 77 -37.35 20.16 -19.71
CA SER A 77 -36.59 18.90 -19.70
C SER A 77 -36.74 18.14 -18.35
N PRO A 78 -36.56 16.80 -18.32
CA PRO A 78 -36.52 16.01 -17.08
C PRO A 78 -35.44 16.50 -16.11
N GLN A 79 -35.66 16.46 -14.79
CA GLN A 79 -34.65 16.91 -13.81
C GLN A 79 -33.37 16.07 -13.89
N ARG A 80 -32.20 16.70 -13.97
CA ARG A 80 -30.90 16.02 -14.08
C ARG A 80 -30.15 16.07 -12.76
N PHE A 81 -29.54 14.93 -12.44
CA PHE A 81 -28.71 14.74 -11.25
C PHE A 81 -27.43 14.03 -11.64
N LEU A 82 -26.29 14.67 -11.39
CA LEU A 82 -24.98 14.05 -11.51
C LEU A 82 -24.78 13.06 -10.35
N VAL A 83 -24.48 11.80 -10.66
CA VAL A 83 -24.25 10.74 -9.67
C VAL A 83 -22.80 10.80 -9.18
N ILE A 84 -22.62 11.22 -7.94
CA ILE A 84 -21.32 11.31 -7.28
C ILE A 84 -20.92 9.95 -6.69
N ASP A 85 -21.85 9.26 -6.03
CA ASP A 85 -21.68 7.90 -5.52
C ASP A 85 -22.98 7.07 -5.63
N GLY A 86 -22.85 5.75 -5.67
CA GLY A 86 -23.97 4.81 -5.84
C GLY A 86 -24.26 4.40 -7.28
N GLN A 87 -23.36 4.74 -8.23
CA GLN A 87 -23.50 4.44 -9.66
C GLN A 87 -23.86 2.96 -9.95
N GLN A 88 -23.15 2.00 -9.33
CA GLN A 88 -23.34 0.56 -9.57
C GLN A 88 -24.75 0.15 -9.16
N ARG A 89 -25.16 0.53 -7.94
CA ARG A 89 -26.48 0.31 -7.37
C ARG A 89 -27.60 0.88 -8.24
N LEU A 90 -27.48 2.13 -8.68
CA LEU A 90 -28.49 2.75 -9.56
C LEU A 90 -28.62 2.00 -10.90
N THR A 91 -27.51 1.57 -11.49
CA THR A 91 -27.52 0.75 -12.71
C THR A 91 -28.18 -0.61 -12.45
N THR A 92 -27.77 -1.36 -11.43
CA THR A 92 -28.36 -2.67 -11.08
C THR A 92 -29.86 -2.60 -10.85
N LEU A 93 -30.34 -1.58 -10.13
CA LEU A 93 -31.78 -1.41 -9.84
C LEU A 93 -32.61 -1.16 -11.10
N GLN A 94 -32.06 -0.45 -12.09
CA GLN A 94 -32.73 -0.25 -13.38
C GLN A 94 -32.80 -1.54 -14.21
N LEU A 95 -31.72 -2.33 -14.22
CA LEU A 95 -31.68 -3.64 -14.89
C LEU A 95 -32.70 -4.61 -14.27
N LEU A 96 -32.72 -4.69 -12.94
CA LEU A 96 -33.68 -5.48 -12.15
C LEU A 96 -35.13 -5.08 -12.43
N LEU A 97 -35.45 -3.76 -12.42
CA LEU A 97 -36.80 -3.27 -12.72
C LEU A 97 -37.22 -3.59 -14.17
N ALA A 98 -36.29 -3.50 -15.13
CA ALA A 98 -36.55 -3.84 -16.52
C ALA A 98 -36.75 -5.36 -16.72
N ALA A 99 -35.96 -6.19 -16.04
CA ALA A 99 -36.11 -7.65 -16.02
C ALA A 99 -37.46 -8.06 -15.41
N ALA A 100 -37.84 -7.47 -14.27
CA ALA A 100 -39.13 -7.72 -13.63
C ALA A 100 -40.32 -7.30 -14.50
N ALA A 101 -40.22 -6.16 -15.19
CA ALA A 101 -41.24 -5.71 -16.13
C ALA A 101 -41.40 -6.68 -17.33
N ARG A 102 -40.28 -7.16 -17.88
CA ARG A 102 -40.27 -8.12 -19.00
C ARG A 102 -40.83 -9.48 -18.59
N ALA A 103 -40.41 -10.00 -17.44
CA ALA A 103 -40.92 -11.26 -16.91
C ALA A 103 -42.43 -11.21 -16.65
N ALA A 104 -42.94 -10.12 -16.05
CA ALA A 104 -44.38 -9.93 -15.83
C ALA A 104 -45.18 -9.96 -17.14
N GLU A 105 -44.71 -9.29 -18.19
CA GLU A 105 -45.37 -9.29 -19.50
C GLU A 105 -45.37 -10.67 -20.17
N LEU A 106 -44.24 -11.39 -20.15
CA LEU A 106 -44.12 -12.73 -20.71
C LEU A 106 -44.96 -13.77 -19.94
N SER A 107 -45.14 -13.58 -18.63
CA SER A 107 -46.00 -14.42 -17.78
C SER A 107 -47.50 -14.08 -17.88
N GLY A 108 -47.89 -13.09 -18.68
CA GLY A 108 -49.29 -12.73 -18.89
C GLY A 108 -49.86 -11.69 -17.91
N CYS A 109 -49.01 -10.99 -17.16
CA CYS A 109 -49.35 -9.93 -16.20
C CYS A 109 -48.98 -8.52 -16.73
N PRO A 110 -49.55 -8.05 -17.87
CA PRO A 110 -49.06 -6.87 -18.57
C PRO A 110 -49.26 -5.55 -17.82
N ASP A 111 -50.21 -5.47 -16.88
CA ASP A 111 -50.45 -4.25 -16.11
C ASP A 111 -49.41 -4.05 -15.00
N GLU A 112 -48.95 -5.14 -14.36
CA GLU A 112 -47.81 -5.11 -13.44
C GLU A 112 -46.52 -4.72 -14.18
N GLY A 113 -46.31 -5.28 -15.38
CA GLY A 113 -45.19 -4.92 -16.28
C GLY A 113 -45.19 -3.42 -16.66
N LYS A 114 -46.33 -2.87 -17.07
CA LYS A 114 -46.48 -1.42 -17.35
C LYS A 114 -46.17 -0.55 -16.14
N LEU A 115 -46.58 -0.96 -14.93
CA LEU A 115 -46.30 -0.20 -13.71
C LEU A 115 -44.80 -0.18 -13.40
N LEU A 116 -44.10 -1.30 -13.58
CA LEU A 116 -42.65 -1.39 -13.42
C LEU A 116 -41.89 -0.57 -14.49
N ARG A 117 -42.31 -0.60 -15.77
CA ARG A 117 -41.69 0.21 -16.84
C ARG A 117 -41.71 1.73 -16.57
N ARG A 118 -42.71 2.24 -15.85
CA ARG A 118 -42.75 3.66 -15.45
C ARG A 118 -41.61 4.07 -14.53
N LEU A 119 -40.95 3.11 -13.87
CA LEU A 119 -39.77 3.33 -13.02
C LEU A 119 -38.45 3.16 -13.79
N THR A 120 -38.48 2.79 -15.07
CA THR A 120 -37.29 2.65 -15.92
C THR A 120 -37.23 3.65 -17.08
N ALA A 121 -38.37 4.14 -17.56
CA ALA A 121 -38.46 5.09 -18.68
C ALA A 121 -39.16 6.42 -18.31
N ASN A 122 -38.65 7.53 -18.84
CA ASN A 122 -39.29 8.85 -18.81
C ASN A 122 -40.37 8.97 -19.90
N ASP A 123 -41.27 9.94 -19.76
CA ASP A 123 -42.32 10.20 -20.76
C ASP A 123 -41.72 10.65 -22.11
N PRO A 124 -42.00 9.96 -23.23
CA PRO A 124 -41.43 10.29 -24.54
C PRO A 124 -41.90 11.64 -25.13
N LEU A 125 -42.90 12.28 -24.54
CA LEU A 125 -43.31 13.65 -24.88
C LEU A 125 -42.37 14.71 -24.26
N LEU A 126 -41.71 14.39 -23.15
CA LEU A 126 -40.81 15.27 -22.41
C LEU A 126 -39.33 14.93 -22.64
N ALA A 127 -39.00 13.64 -22.73
CA ALA A 127 -37.63 13.14 -22.80
C ALA A 127 -37.29 12.63 -24.21
N LYS A 128 -36.20 13.15 -24.80
CA LYS A 128 -35.79 12.78 -26.18
C LYS A 128 -34.48 12.01 -26.22
N GLY A 129 -34.37 11.07 -27.16
CA GLY A 129 -33.15 10.30 -27.38
C GLY A 129 -32.77 9.47 -26.15
N ASP A 130 -31.61 9.76 -25.57
CA ASP A 130 -31.09 9.07 -24.39
C ASP A 130 -31.71 9.55 -23.07
N GLU A 131 -32.42 10.69 -23.07
CA GLU A 131 -33.17 11.17 -21.89
C GLU A 131 -34.32 10.24 -21.51
N ARG A 132 -34.73 9.32 -22.39
CA ARG A 132 -35.78 8.33 -22.08
C ARG A 132 -35.42 7.43 -20.90
N PHE A 133 -34.14 7.28 -20.56
CA PHE A 133 -33.67 6.42 -19.47
C PHE A 133 -33.55 7.20 -18.15
N LYS A 134 -34.07 6.63 -17.05
CA LYS A 134 -33.99 7.23 -15.70
C LYS A 134 -32.56 7.31 -15.16
N VAL A 135 -31.70 6.35 -15.53
CA VAL A 135 -30.26 6.35 -15.21
C VAL A 135 -29.48 6.26 -16.51
N TRP A 136 -28.39 7.01 -16.62
CA TRP A 136 -27.51 7.03 -17.77
C TRP A 136 -26.09 6.63 -17.37
N PRO A 137 -25.59 5.43 -17.78
CA PRO A 137 -24.31 4.92 -17.33
C PRO A 137 -23.11 5.53 -18.07
N THR A 138 -21.91 5.15 -17.60
CA THR A 138 -20.63 5.49 -18.24
C THR A 138 -20.55 4.92 -19.66
N ASN A 139 -19.71 5.50 -20.51
CA ASN A 139 -19.58 5.13 -21.93
C ASN A 139 -19.34 3.63 -22.15
N ALA A 140 -18.54 2.98 -21.30
CA ALA A 140 -18.23 1.55 -21.39
C ALA A 140 -19.49 0.67 -21.37
N ASN A 141 -20.55 1.10 -20.68
CA ASN A 141 -21.75 0.29 -20.46
C ASN A 141 -22.97 0.75 -21.27
N ARG A 142 -22.91 1.90 -21.97
CA ARG A 142 -24.07 2.48 -22.68
C ARG A 142 -24.66 1.55 -23.74
N ALA A 143 -23.83 0.88 -24.54
CA ALA A 143 -24.32 0.00 -25.61
C ALA A 143 -25.11 -1.20 -25.05
N ALA A 144 -24.52 -1.94 -24.10
CA ALA A 144 -25.20 -3.04 -23.42
C ALA A 144 -26.45 -2.58 -22.66
N PHE A 145 -26.38 -1.44 -21.97
CA PHE A 145 -27.50 -0.88 -21.21
C PHE A 145 -28.67 -0.46 -22.11
N ILE A 146 -28.42 0.17 -23.26
CA ILE A 146 -29.49 0.48 -24.22
C ILE A 146 -30.19 -0.81 -24.65
N THR A 147 -29.43 -1.84 -25.04
CA THR A 147 -29.95 -3.12 -25.56
C THR A 147 -30.88 -3.81 -24.57
N VAL A 148 -30.49 -3.95 -23.31
CA VAL A 148 -31.30 -4.65 -22.28
C VAL A 148 -32.51 -3.83 -21.79
N MET A 149 -32.46 -2.49 -21.93
CA MET A 149 -33.54 -1.61 -21.48
C MET A 149 -34.62 -1.35 -22.55
N GLU A 150 -34.45 -1.86 -23.78
CA GLU A 150 -35.52 -1.86 -24.79
C GLU A 150 -36.69 -2.79 -24.39
N PRO A 151 -37.91 -2.59 -24.94
CA PRO A 151 -39.08 -3.38 -24.57
C PRO A 151 -38.93 -4.90 -24.72
N ASP A 152 -38.13 -5.33 -25.69
CA ASP A 152 -37.89 -6.74 -26.01
C ASP A 152 -36.70 -7.37 -25.28
N GLY A 153 -35.87 -6.56 -24.62
CA GLY A 153 -34.62 -6.97 -23.98
C GLY A 153 -33.47 -7.27 -24.97
N ALA A 154 -32.37 -7.82 -24.44
CA ALA A 154 -31.30 -8.36 -25.28
C ALA A 154 -31.70 -9.71 -25.89
N SER A 155 -31.18 -10.01 -27.09
CA SER A 155 -31.34 -11.34 -27.70
C SER A 155 -30.35 -12.35 -27.11
N ASP A 156 -30.77 -13.59 -26.92
CA ASP A 156 -29.95 -14.71 -26.41
C ASP A 156 -28.59 -14.90 -27.13
N ALA A 157 -28.45 -14.41 -28.36
CA ALA A 157 -27.24 -14.48 -29.17
C ALA A 157 -26.14 -13.46 -28.80
N ALA A 158 -26.33 -12.61 -27.79
CA ALA A 158 -25.43 -11.49 -27.47
C ALA A 158 -24.52 -11.70 -26.23
N LEU A 159 -24.53 -12.90 -25.62
CA LEU A 159 -24.00 -13.15 -24.28
C LEU A 159 -22.47 -13.37 -24.14
N ASP A 160 -21.68 -13.23 -25.22
CA ASP A 160 -20.25 -13.60 -25.28
C ASP A 160 -19.27 -12.39 -25.50
N ASP A 161 -19.61 -11.19 -25.00
CA ASP A 161 -18.73 -10.00 -25.05
C ASP A 161 -17.94 -9.82 -23.73
N PRO A 162 -16.64 -9.48 -23.75
CA PRO A 162 -15.90 -9.13 -22.52
C PRO A 162 -16.35 -7.84 -21.79
N ASN A 163 -17.38 -7.13 -22.25
CA ASN A 163 -18.04 -6.00 -21.57
C ASN A 163 -19.50 -6.33 -21.16
N ASN A 164 -19.81 -7.62 -20.98
CA ASN A 164 -21.18 -8.12 -20.90
C ASN A 164 -21.80 -8.08 -19.49
N GLU A 165 -21.13 -7.57 -18.45
CA GLU A 165 -21.61 -7.63 -17.06
C GLU A 165 -23.00 -6.99 -16.87
N ILE A 166 -23.37 -6.05 -17.76
CA ILE A 166 -24.71 -5.44 -17.82
C ILE A 166 -25.78 -6.41 -18.35
N GLN A 167 -25.50 -7.18 -19.41
CA GLN A 167 -26.48 -8.13 -19.95
C GLN A 167 -26.48 -9.43 -19.17
N GLU A 168 -25.34 -9.84 -18.60
CA GLU A 168 -25.27 -10.93 -17.60
C GLU A 168 -26.15 -10.61 -16.39
N ALA A 169 -26.02 -9.43 -15.79
CA ALA A 169 -26.88 -9.01 -14.68
C ALA A 169 -28.37 -9.00 -15.07
N TYR A 170 -28.71 -8.51 -16.27
CA TYR A 170 -30.09 -8.51 -16.76
C TYR A 170 -30.63 -9.93 -17.00
N ALA A 171 -29.84 -10.80 -17.63
CA ALA A 171 -30.20 -12.19 -17.91
C ALA A 171 -30.36 -12.99 -16.60
N PHE A 172 -29.46 -12.78 -15.64
CA PHE A 172 -29.54 -13.33 -14.28
C PHE A 172 -30.88 -12.94 -13.62
N PHE A 173 -31.21 -11.64 -13.57
CA PHE A 173 -32.48 -11.22 -12.96
C PHE A 173 -33.70 -11.77 -13.72
N CYS A 174 -33.68 -11.79 -15.06
CA CYS A 174 -34.75 -12.41 -15.85
C CYS A 174 -34.95 -13.89 -15.49
N GLN A 175 -33.85 -14.68 -15.42
CA GLN A 175 -33.89 -16.09 -15.06
C GLN A 175 -34.40 -16.30 -13.64
N GLN A 176 -33.88 -15.55 -12.66
CA GLN A 176 -34.25 -15.68 -11.26
C GLN A 176 -35.71 -15.29 -10.99
N ILE A 177 -36.18 -14.18 -11.57
CA ILE A 177 -37.57 -13.73 -11.47
C ILE A 177 -38.51 -14.74 -12.12
N GLN A 178 -38.14 -15.27 -13.30
CA GLN A 178 -38.94 -16.29 -13.97
C GLN A 178 -39.00 -17.58 -13.14
N SER A 179 -37.87 -18.07 -12.63
CA SER A 179 -37.79 -19.26 -11.78
C SER A 179 -38.71 -19.11 -10.56
N TRP A 180 -38.55 -18.01 -9.81
CA TRP A 180 -39.35 -17.69 -8.62
C TRP A 180 -40.86 -17.54 -8.91
N ALA A 181 -41.23 -16.94 -10.04
CA ALA A 181 -42.63 -16.84 -10.45
C ALA A 181 -43.22 -18.19 -10.94
N THR A 182 -42.38 -19.16 -11.30
CA THR A 182 -42.82 -20.51 -11.73
C THR A 182 -42.70 -21.58 -10.65
N ASP A 183 -42.09 -21.28 -9.50
CA ASP A 183 -41.92 -22.24 -8.42
C ASP A 183 -43.29 -22.57 -7.80
N ASP A 184 -43.62 -23.86 -7.76
CA ASP A 184 -44.97 -24.35 -7.44
C ASP A 184 -45.00 -24.80 -5.98
N ASP A 185 -45.82 -24.15 -5.15
CA ASP A 185 -45.94 -24.33 -3.68
C ASP A 185 -46.57 -25.70 -3.27
N GLY A 186 -46.19 -26.80 -3.94
CA GLY A 186 -46.46 -28.19 -3.54
C GLY A 186 -47.92 -28.68 -3.58
N ASP A 187 -48.90 -27.78 -3.67
CA ASP A 187 -50.33 -28.06 -3.41
C ASP A 187 -51.19 -28.09 -4.70
N GLY A 188 -50.58 -28.41 -5.85
CA GLY A 188 -51.24 -28.90 -7.08
C GLY A 188 -52.21 -27.95 -7.80
N ALA A 189 -52.47 -26.76 -7.27
CA ALA A 189 -53.36 -25.76 -7.84
C ALA A 189 -52.54 -24.60 -8.38
N LYS A 190 -52.40 -24.53 -9.72
CA LYS A 190 -51.71 -23.43 -10.43
C LYS A 190 -52.19 -22.06 -9.93
N SER A 191 -51.36 -21.40 -9.13
CA SER A 191 -51.57 -20.00 -8.75
C SER A 191 -51.52 -19.11 -10.01
N SER A 192 -52.28 -18.02 -10.03
CA SER A 192 -52.11 -17.04 -11.10
C SER A 192 -50.81 -16.27 -10.86
N PRO A 193 -49.94 -16.09 -11.88
CA PRO A 193 -48.71 -15.30 -11.74
C PRO A 193 -48.99 -13.85 -11.31
N ASP A 194 -50.21 -13.35 -11.50
CA ASP A 194 -50.65 -12.03 -11.02
C ASP A 194 -50.32 -11.79 -9.54
N LYS A 195 -50.46 -12.80 -8.67
CA LYS A 195 -50.20 -12.65 -7.24
C LYS A 195 -48.70 -12.48 -6.95
N GLN A 196 -47.85 -13.26 -7.63
CA GLN A 196 -46.40 -13.18 -7.51
C GLN A 196 -45.88 -11.86 -8.08
N PHE A 197 -46.32 -11.46 -9.29
CA PHE A 197 -45.87 -10.20 -9.90
C PHE A 197 -46.41 -8.96 -9.19
N ALA A 198 -47.63 -8.99 -8.64
CA ALA A 198 -48.11 -7.89 -7.79
C ALA A 198 -47.30 -7.77 -6.48
N ALA A 199 -46.94 -8.89 -5.86
CA ALA A 199 -46.08 -8.90 -4.66
C ALA A 199 -44.65 -8.40 -4.98
N LEU A 200 -44.07 -8.85 -6.10
CA LEU A 200 -42.77 -8.39 -6.58
C LEU A 200 -42.80 -6.89 -6.92
N ARG A 201 -43.84 -6.39 -7.60
CA ARG A 201 -44.00 -4.95 -7.88
C ARG A 201 -44.03 -4.15 -6.58
N VAL A 202 -44.90 -4.49 -5.63
CA VAL A 202 -44.98 -3.75 -4.35
C VAL A 202 -43.63 -3.76 -3.63
N SER A 203 -42.94 -4.89 -3.66
CA SER A 203 -41.62 -5.03 -3.03
C SER A 203 -40.59 -4.10 -3.67
N LEU A 204 -40.44 -4.17 -4.99
CA LEU A 204 -39.51 -3.33 -5.76
C LEU A 204 -39.85 -1.84 -5.68
N SER A 205 -41.12 -1.48 -5.83
CA SER A 205 -41.59 -0.08 -5.85
C SER A 205 -41.44 0.61 -4.49
N ASP A 206 -41.94 -0.02 -3.42
CA ASP A 206 -42.28 0.69 -2.18
C ASP A 206 -41.62 0.11 -0.90
N LEU A 207 -41.14 -1.15 -0.94
CA LEU A 207 -40.45 -1.78 0.19
C LEU A 207 -38.92 -1.83 0.04
N LEU A 208 -38.39 -1.59 -1.16
CA LEU A 208 -36.97 -1.26 -1.35
C LEU A 208 -36.72 0.22 -1.08
N LYS A 209 -35.79 0.53 -0.17
CA LYS A 209 -35.42 1.91 0.19
C LYS A 209 -33.93 2.16 0.14
N LEU A 210 -33.57 3.41 -0.16
CA LEU A 210 -32.19 3.90 -0.14
C LEU A 210 -32.13 5.35 0.38
N VAL A 211 -31.01 5.74 0.97
CA VAL A 211 -30.78 7.15 1.35
C VAL A 211 -30.28 7.92 0.14
N SER A 212 -31.07 8.89 -0.33
CA SER A 212 -30.67 9.89 -1.31
C SER A 212 -30.03 11.08 -0.60
N ILE A 213 -28.72 11.26 -0.77
CA ILE A 213 -27.98 12.42 -0.30
C ILE A 213 -27.87 13.42 -1.45
N ARG A 214 -28.64 14.50 -1.41
CA ARG A 214 -28.54 15.62 -2.35
C ARG A 214 -27.53 16.63 -1.84
N LEU A 215 -26.56 16.98 -2.69
CA LEU A 215 -25.59 18.03 -2.42
C LEU A 215 -26.21 19.42 -2.67
N GLU A 216 -25.85 20.36 -1.82
CA GLU A 216 -26.25 21.77 -1.86
C GLU A 216 -25.05 22.65 -2.25
N ASP A 217 -25.31 23.90 -2.64
CA ASP A 217 -24.28 24.86 -3.03
C ASP A 217 -23.31 25.15 -1.87
N GLY A 218 -22.08 24.63 -1.98
CA GLY A 218 -21.05 24.71 -0.95
C GLY A 218 -20.58 23.35 -0.42
N ASP A 219 -21.35 22.27 -0.61
CA ASP A 219 -20.86 20.92 -0.33
C ASP A 219 -19.72 20.54 -1.30
N SER A 220 -18.68 19.83 -0.82
CA SER A 220 -17.65 19.25 -1.69
C SER A 220 -18.02 17.80 -2.07
N PRO A 221 -18.33 17.52 -3.36
CA PRO A 221 -18.63 16.16 -3.78
C PRO A 221 -17.40 15.24 -3.62
N GLN A 222 -16.18 15.78 -3.79
CA GLN A 222 -14.93 15.05 -3.56
C GLN A 222 -14.83 14.53 -2.11
N VAL A 223 -14.93 15.42 -1.12
CA VAL A 223 -14.77 15.06 0.30
C VAL A 223 -15.84 14.07 0.77
N ILE A 224 -17.07 14.20 0.27
CA ILE A 224 -18.17 13.29 0.57
C ILE A 224 -17.93 11.92 -0.08
N PHE A 225 -17.48 11.89 -1.34
CA PHE A 225 -17.09 10.67 -2.04
C PHE A 225 -15.96 9.92 -1.33
N GLU A 226 -14.90 10.62 -0.90
CA GLU A 226 -13.79 10.06 -0.13
C GLU A 226 -14.26 9.45 1.20
N THR A 227 -15.13 10.16 1.92
CA THR A 227 -15.62 9.76 3.25
C THR A 227 -16.53 8.54 3.19
N LEU A 228 -17.30 8.38 2.10
CA LEU A 228 -18.15 7.20 1.87
C LEU A 228 -17.35 6.01 1.31
N ASN A 229 -16.47 6.23 0.34
CA ASN A 229 -15.66 5.16 -0.27
C ASN A 229 -14.58 4.59 0.65
N GLY A 230 -14.15 5.33 1.68
CA GLY A 230 -13.28 4.83 2.74
C GLY A 230 -13.83 3.62 3.53
N ARG A 231 -15.06 3.18 3.25
CA ARG A 231 -15.73 2.01 3.84
C ARG A 231 -16.00 0.88 2.84
N GLY A 232 -15.63 1.03 1.56
CA GLY A 232 -15.88 0.06 0.48
C GLY A 232 -14.61 -0.60 -0.06
N THR A 233 -14.68 -1.18 -1.27
CA THR A 233 -13.48 -1.65 -1.99
C THR A 233 -12.50 -0.48 -2.16
N PRO A 234 -11.26 -0.55 -1.63
CA PRO A 234 -10.37 0.60 -1.61
C PRO A 234 -9.96 0.99 -3.02
N LEU A 235 -10.35 2.21 -3.42
CA LEU A 235 -9.86 2.88 -4.61
C LEU A 235 -8.36 3.18 -4.45
N ILE A 236 -7.61 3.08 -5.54
CA ILE A 236 -6.20 3.49 -5.54
C ILE A 236 -6.13 5.03 -5.54
N ALA A 237 -5.02 5.62 -5.10
CA ALA A 237 -4.89 7.07 -5.03
C ALA A 237 -4.99 7.74 -6.42
N LEU A 238 -4.67 6.99 -7.49
CA LEU A 238 -4.88 7.39 -8.88
C LEU A 238 -6.37 7.48 -9.29
N ASP A 239 -7.25 6.63 -8.75
CA ASP A 239 -8.70 6.72 -9.01
C ASP A 239 -9.31 7.90 -8.24
N LEU A 240 -8.84 8.19 -7.01
CA LEU A 240 -9.23 9.39 -6.27
C LEU A 240 -8.77 10.67 -7.00
N LEU A 241 -7.53 10.66 -7.54
CA LEU A 241 -6.99 11.73 -8.38
C LEU A 241 -7.90 12.00 -9.59
N LYS A 242 -8.30 10.94 -10.32
CA LYS A 242 -9.21 11.01 -11.47
C LYS A 242 -10.47 11.80 -11.14
N ASN A 243 -11.16 11.41 -10.07
CA ASN A 243 -12.42 12.04 -9.68
C ASN A 243 -12.24 13.51 -9.27
N ALA A 244 -11.12 13.86 -8.63
CA ALA A 244 -10.85 15.25 -8.27
C ALA A 244 -10.57 16.14 -9.48
N VAL A 245 -9.69 15.72 -10.41
CA VAL A 245 -9.33 16.55 -11.58
C VAL A 245 -10.49 16.68 -12.57
N PHE A 246 -11.30 15.64 -12.78
CA PHE A 246 -12.44 15.75 -13.70
C PHE A 246 -13.62 16.54 -13.13
N LEU A 247 -13.82 16.53 -11.80
CA LEU A 247 -14.82 17.42 -11.19
C LEU A 247 -14.38 18.89 -11.22
N GLU A 248 -13.07 19.17 -11.13
CA GLU A 248 -12.58 20.53 -11.37
C GLU A 248 -12.70 20.92 -12.85
N ALA A 249 -12.46 19.99 -13.79
CA ALA A 249 -12.63 20.25 -15.22
C ALA A 249 -14.09 20.59 -15.59
N ALA A 250 -15.05 19.95 -14.92
CA ALA A 250 -16.46 20.27 -15.05
C ALA A 250 -16.80 21.68 -14.49
N ARG A 251 -16.16 22.11 -13.39
CA ARG A 251 -16.29 23.48 -12.86
C ARG A 251 -15.67 24.53 -13.79
N GLU A 252 -14.55 24.21 -14.42
CA GLU A 252 -13.92 25.02 -15.46
C GLU A 252 -14.72 25.05 -16.79
N GLN A 253 -15.84 24.31 -16.88
CA GLN A 253 -16.66 24.14 -18.10
C GLN A 253 -15.88 23.59 -19.30
N VAL A 254 -14.84 22.79 -19.04
CA VAL A 254 -14.06 22.12 -20.08
C VAL A 254 -14.77 20.83 -20.52
N ASP A 255 -14.60 20.45 -21.79
CA ASP A 255 -15.09 19.18 -22.34
C ASP A 255 -14.38 17.99 -21.67
N THR A 256 -15.00 17.49 -20.59
CA THR A 256 -14.54 16.36 -19.79
C THR A 256 -14.53 15.06 -20.60
N ASP A 257 -15.45 14.90 -21.55
CA ASP A 257 -15.56 13.72 -22.41
C ASP A 257 -14.36 13.64 -23.37
N HIS A 258 -14.01 14.78 -24.00
CA HIS A 258 -12.82 14.87 -24.85
C HIS A 258 -11.53 14.68 -24.05
N LEU A 259 -11.37 15.35 -22.89
CA LEU A 259 -10.19 15.17 -22.04
C LEU A 259 -10.01 13.72 -21.56
N TYR A 260 -11.11 13.05 -21.24
CA TYR A 260 -11.11 11.65 -20.83
C TYR A 260 -10.62 10.73 -21.96
N HIS A 261 -11.23 10.82 -23.14
CA HIS A 261 -10.91 9.93 -24.26
C HIS A 261 -9.57 10.22 -24.93
N ALA A 262 -9.17 11.48 -25.04
CA ALA A 262 -7.92 11.86 -25.71
C ALA A 262 -6.67 11.65 -24.83
N HIS A 263 -6.80 11.75 -23.50
CA HIS A 263 -5.64 11.79 -22.61
C HIS A 263 -5.70 10.78 -21.47
N TRP A 264 -6.79 10.73 -20.69
CA TRP A 264 -6.81 9.89 -19.49
C TRP A 264 -6.93 8.40 -19.82
N ALA A 265 -7.99 7.99 -20.51
CA ALA A 265 -8.31 6.59 -20.75
C ALA A 265 -7.20 5.82 -21.52
N PRO A 266 -6.53 6.39 -22.55
CA PRO A 266 -5.49 5.68 -23.30
C PRO A 266 -4.22 5.34 -22.52
N GLU A 267 -4.03 5.92 -21.33
CA GLU A 267 -2.82 5.71 -20.51
C GLU A 267 -3.12 5.38 -19.05
N LEU A 268 -3.84 6.25 -18.33
CA LEU A 268 -4.01 6.16 -16.88
C LEU A 268 -5.04 5.12 -16.43
N ASP A 269 -5.95 4.69 -17.31
CA ASP A 269 -6.88 3.59 -17.02
C ASP A 269 -6.35 2.20 -17.41
N ARG A 270 -5.12 2.07 -17.91
CA ARG A 270 -4.49 0.76 -18.20
C ARG A 270 -4.36 -0.10 -16.94
N ASP A 271 -4.60 -1.41 -17.08
CA ASP A 271 -4.44 -2.40 -15.99
C ASP A 271 -3.07 -2.37 -15.33
N TYR A 272 -2.03 -2.00 -16.09
CA TYR A 272 -0.67 -1.76 -15.60
C TYR A 272 -0.65 -0.93 -14.30
N TRP A 273 -1.48 0.11 -14.19
CA TRP A 273 -1.51 0.98 -13.00
C TRP A 273 -2.19 0.33 -11.78
N ARG A 274 -2.97 -0.74 -11.99
CA ARG A 274 -3.69 -1.53 -10.97
C ARG A 274 -2.95 -2.82 -10.57
N GLU A 275 -1.86 -3.15 -11.24
CA GLU A 275 -0.94 -4.22 -10.83
C GLU A 275 -0.23 -3.91 -9.50
N ASP A 276 0.01 -4.95 -8.70
CA ASP A 276 0.80 -4.86 -7.47
C ASP A 276 2.30 -4.94 -7.77
N ARG A 277 3.04 -3.92 -7.34
CA ARG A 277 4.51 -3.87 -7.44
C ARG A 277 5.14 -3.76 -6.07
N ARG A 278 6.29 -4.40 -5.95
CA ARG A 278 7.13 -4.35 -4.74
C ARG A 278 7.85 -2.99 -4.65
N ALA A 279 7.65 -2.30 -3.54
CA ALA A 279 8.38 -1.11 -3.14
C ALA A 279 9.17 -1.38 -1.84
N GLY A 280 10.33 -2.03 -1.97
CA GLY A 280 11.20 -2.41 -0.85
C GLY A 280 10.60 -3.49 0.06
N ARG A 281 9.89 -3.06 1.11
CA ARG A 281 9.23 -3.95 2.11
C ARG A 281 7.71 -4.01 2.01
N LEU A 282 7.11 -3.19 1.14
CA LEU A 282 5.67 -3.12 0.94
C LEU A 282 5.32 -3.52 -0.50
N PHE A 283 4.10 -3.99 -0.69
CA PHE A 283 3.46 -4.04 -2.01
C PHE A 283 2.50 -2.85 -2.11
N THR A 284 2.45 -2.22 -3.27
CA THR A 284 1.60 -1.06 -3.57
C THR A 284 1.31 -1.04 -5.07
N LYS A 285 0.36 -0.21 -5.50
CA LYS A 285 -0.10 -0.17 -6.87
C LYS A 285 0.82 0.69 -7.73
N ASN A 286 1.04 0.30 -8.98
CA ASN A 286 1.87 1.09 -9.92
C ASN A 286 1.36 2.54 -10.05
N GLY A 287 0.03 2.76 -10.05
CA GLY A 287 -0.57 4.10 -10.10
C GLY A 287 -0.24 4.97 -8.89
N ASP A 288 -0.24 4.39 -7.70
CA ASP A 288 0.14 5.08 -6.46
C ASP A 288 1.65 5.42 -6.44
N MET A 289 2.48 4.52 -6.96
CA MET A 289 3.92 4.75 -7.15
C MET A 289 4.17 5.90 -8.14
N PHE A 290 3.46 5.92 -9.28
CA PHE A 290 3.51 7.04 -10.22
C PHE A 290 3.13 8.36 -9.56
N LEU A 291 1.97 8.42 -8.88
CA LEU A 291 1.51 9.63 -8.21
C LEU A 291 2.51 10.10 -7.13
N GLN A 292 3.12 9.17 -6.37
CA GLN A 292 4.19 9.51 -5.43
C GLN A 292 5.40 10.13 -6.13
N TYR A 293 5.86 9.55 -7.26
CA TYR A 293 7.03 10.09 -7.98
C TYR A 293 6.73 11.44 -8.61
N TRP A 294 5.53 11.59 -9.16
CA TRP A 294 5.06 12.84 -9.77
C TRP A 294 4.98 13.95 -8.72
N LEU A 295 4.36 13.70 -7.56
CA LEU A 295 4.29 14.66 -6.46
C LEU A 295 5.67 15.04 -5.90
N VAL A 296 6.61 14.09 -5.77
CA VAL A 296 7.99 14.42 -5.35
C VAL A 296 8.71 15.24 -6.42
N ALA A 297 8.55 14.90 -7.71
CA ALA A 297 9.12 15.64 -8.84
C ALA A 297 8.51 17.06 -8.98
N GLU A 298 7.27 17.26 -8.55
CA GLU A 298 6.60 18.55 -8.59
C GLU A 298 6.93 19.43 -7.38
N LEU A 299 6.78 18.89 -6.17
CA LEU A 299 6.94 19.64 -4.93
C LEU A 299 8.41 19.78 -4.47
N ALA A 300 9.32 18.92 -4.93
CA ALA A 300 10.68 18.78 -4.39
C ALA A 300 10.73 18.42 -2.89
N GLU A 301 9.66 17.79 -2.38
CA GLU A 301 9.48 17.41 -0.98
C GLU A 301 9.31 15.89 -0.84
N PRO A 302 9.69 15.25 0.30
CA PRO A 302 9.42 13.84 0.53
C PRO A 302 7.92 13.58 0.81
N VAL A 303 7.26 12.84 -0.07
CA VAL A 303 5.81 12.57 0.01
C VAL A 303 5.54 11.17 0.59
N PRO A 304 4.77 11.03 1.70
CA PRO A 304 4.37 9.72 2.24
C PRO A 304 3.29 9.06 1.37
N SER A 305 3.39 7.75 1.17
CA SER A 305 2.46 6.97 0.34
C SER A 305 1.04 6.84 0.90
N THR A 306 0.82 7.24 2.15
CA THR A 306 -0.49 7.22 2.83
C THR A 306 -1.32 8.48 2.61
N GLU A 307 -0.72 9.56 2.10
CA GLU A 307 -1.36 10.89 2.00
C GLU A 307 -1.29 11.47 0.58
N LEU A 308 -1.01 10.63 -0.43
CA LEU A 308 -0.78 11.04 -1.83
C LEU A 308 -1.87 11.97 -2.35
N PHE A 309 -3.13 11.54 -2.22
CA PHE A 309 -4.28 12.30 -2.68
C PHE A 309 -4.50 13.59 -1.87
N ASP A 310 -4.39 13.52 -0.54
CA ASP A 310 -4.54 14.68 0.36
C ASP A 310 -3.49 15.77 0.05
N ILE A 311 -2.25 15.35 -0.23
CA ILE A 311 -1.16 16.25 -0.63
C ILE A 311 -1.42 16.83 -2.02
N PHE A 312 -1.86 16.03 -2.99
CA PHE A 312 -2.25 16.53 -4.32
C PHE A 312 -3.34 17.61 -4.20
N ARG A 313 -4.42 17.34 -3.45
CA ARG A 313 -5.52 18.29 -3.23
C ARG A 313 -5.06 19.57 -2.53
N LYS A 314 -4.24 19.46 -1.47
CA LYS A 314 -3.77 20.61 -0.67
C LYS A 314 -2.64 21.43 -1.29
N ARG A 315 -1.93 20.90 -2.30
CA ARG A 315 -0.74 21.54 -2.88
C ARG A 315 -0.85 21.84 -4.38
N ILE A 316 -1.62 21.05 -5.13
CA ILE A 316 -1.79 21.19 -6.58
C ILE A 316 -3.14 21.83 -6.92
N LEU A 317 -4.25 21.26 -6.44
CA LEU A 317 -5.62 21.77 -6.67
C LEU A 317 -5.98 22.98 -5.79
N GLN A 318 -5.05 23.91 -5.60
CA GLN A 318 -5.30 25.17 -4.88
C GLN A 318 -5.74 26.24 -5.89
N PRO A 319 -6.89 26.92 -5.73
CA PRO A 319 -7.45 27.82 -6.75
C PRO A 319 -6.51 28.94 -7.23
N ALA A 320 -5.52 29.34 -6.42
CA ALA A 320 -4.55 30.37 -6.77
C ALA A 320 -3.34 29.87 -7.59
N THR A 321 -3.10 28.56 -7.66
CA THR A 321 -1.90 27.96 -8.27
C THR A 321 -2.17 26.73 -9.12
N CYS A 322 -3.42 26.26 -9.19
CA CYS A 322 -3.80 25.13 -10.00
C CYS A 322 -3.67 25.48 -11.49
N PRO A 323 -2.94 24.69 -12.31
CA PRO A 323 -3.02 24.81 -13.76
C PRO A 323 -4.44 24.46 -14.24
N PRO A 324 -4.89 24.97 -15.40
CA PRO A 324 -6.16 24.54 -15.99
C PRO A 324 -6.19 23.02 -16.17
N MET A 325 -7.34 22.38 -15.98
CA MET A 325 -7.47 20.93 -16.15
C MET A 325 -7.17 20.48 -17.58
N ALA A 326 -7.43 21.37 -18.56
CA ALA A 326 -7.04 21.20 -19.96
C ALA A 326 -5.52 21.10 -20.19
N GLU A 327 -4.68 21.53 -19.24
CA GLU A 327 -3.22 21.38 -19.27
C GLU A 327 -2.74 20.29 -18.31
N LEU A 328 -3.33 20.21 -17.11
CA LEU A 328 -2.91 19.29 -16.05
C LEU A 328 -3.19 17.83 -16.40
N ILE A 329 -4.38 17.51 -16.93
CA ILE A 329 -4.76 16.12 -17.28
C ILE A 329 -3.87 15.56 -18.41
N PRO A 330 -3.64 16.27 -19.54
CA PRO A 330 -2.68 15.83 -20.55
C PRO A 330 -1.26 15.68 -20.01
N THR A 331 -0.83 16.58 -19.11
CA THR A 331 0.51 16.50 -18.48
C THR A 331 0.66 15.26 -17.61
N LEU A 332 -0.33 14.95 -16.77
CA LEU A 332 -0.34 13.73 -15.94
C LEU A 332 -0.30 12.47 -16.82
N ALA A 333 -1.11 12.39 -17.87
CA ALA A 333 -1.14 11.26 -18.79
C ALA A 333 0.20 11.09 -19.55
N ARG A 334 0.78 12.18 -20.04
CA ARG A 334 2.09 12.18 -20.70
C ARG A 334 3.20 11.71 -19.75
N ASP A 335 3.26 12.27 -18.54
CA ASP A 335 4.27 11.93 -17.54
C ASP A 335 4.15 10.44 -17.11
N ALA A 336 2.93 9.90 -17.03
CA ALA A 336 2.68 8.48 -16.78
C ALA A 336 3.15 7.58 -17.94
N ALA A 337 2.80 7.94 -19.19
CA ALA A 337 3.28 7.23 -20.37
C ALA A 337 4.82 7.21 -20.44
N THR A 338 5.46 8.36 -20.18
CA THR A 338 6.92 8.49 -20.11
C THR A 338 7.52 7.55 -19.05
N LEU A 339 6.94 7.49 -17.84
CA LEU A 339 7.40 6.60 -16.79
C LEU A 339 7.27 5.11 -17.17
N ARG A 340 6.13 4.72 -17.74
CA ARG A 340 5.87 3.34 -18.17
C ARG A 340 6.81 2.92 -19.30
N GLN A 341 6.99 3.77 -20.31
CA GLN A 341 7.92 3.53 -21.42
C GLN A 341 9.36 3.36 -20.91
N PHE A 342 9.81 4.20 -19.98
CA PHE A 342 11.12 4.09 -19.35
C PHE A 342 11.32 2.76 -18.61
N GLN A 343 10.31 2.30 -17.87
CA GLN A 343 10.35 1.01 -17.17
C GLN A 343 10.43 -0.19 -18.14
N SER A 344 9.88 -0.04 -19.36
CA SER A 344 9.94 -1.01 -20.46
C SER A 344 10.99 -0.69 -21.53
N ALA A 345 12.01 0.13 -21.24
CA ALA A 345 13.02 0.55 -22.21
C ALA A 345 13.83 -0.62 -22.80
N GLU A 346 14.36 -0.43 -24.00
CA GLU A 346 15.07 -1.48 -24.75
C GLU A 346 16.28 -2.05 -24.01
N ALA A 347 16.47 -3.37 -24.10
CA ALA A 347 17.56 -4.09 -23.45
C ALA A 347 18.93 -3.50 -23.84
N GLY A 348 19.75 -3.18 -22.83
CA GLY A 348 21.09 -2.62 -23.02
C GLY A 348 21.16 -1.09 -23.14
N SER A 349 20.03 -0.39 -23.34
CA SER A 349 19.97 1.09 -23.32
C SER A 349 20.37 1.68 -21.96
N PRO A 350 20.89 2.93 -21.88
CA PRO A 350 21.23 3.57 -20.61
C PRO A 350 20.05 3.60 -19.64
N ASP A 351 18.86 3.90 -20.16
CA ASP A 351 17.61 3.97 -19.42
C ASP A 351 17.25 2.61 -18.81
N ARG A 352 17.27 1.52 -19.61
CA ARG A 352 17.00 0.17 -19.11
C ARG A 352 18.04 -0.31 -18.10
N ARG A 353 19.33 0.01 -18.32
CA ARG A 353 20.42 -0.30 -17.37
C ARG A 353 20.17 0.34 -16.00
N PHE A 354 19.68 1.57 -15.97
CA PHE A 354 19.35 2.27 -14.71
C PHE A 354 18.13 1.66 -14.01
N VAL A 355 17.08 1.30 -14.76
CA VAL A 355 15.91 0.59 -14.22
C VAL A 355 16.32 -0.75 -13.59
N GLU A 356 17.11 -1.57 -14.30
CA GLU A 356 17.60 -2.86 -13.81
C GLU A 356 18.45 -2.73 -12.54
N LEU A 357 19.26 -1.67 -12.44
CA LEU A 357 20.01 -1.37 -11.23
C LEU A 357 19.08 -1.06 -10.05
N LEU A 358 18.06 -0.23 -10.24
CA LEU A 358 17.09 0.12 -9.19
C LEU A 358 16.29 -1.11 -8.72
N GLU A 359 15.88 -1.97 -9.65
CA GLU A 359 15.20 -3.24 -9.37
C GLU A 359 16.10 -4.21 -8.58
N LEU A 360 17.36 -4.40 -8.99
CA LEU A 360 18.36 -5.22 -8.30
C LEU A 360 18.71 -4.69 -6.90
N LEU A 361 18.72 -3.36 -6.75
CA LEU A 361 18.94 -2.69 -5.46
C LEU A 361 17.70 -2.68 -4.57
N ASP A 362 16.52 -3.04 -5.09
CA ASP A 362 15.22 -3.03 -4.40
C ASP A 362 14.90 -1.64 -3.84
N THR A 363 15.07 -0.62 -4.70
CA THR A 363 14.90 0.80 -4.34
C THR A 363 14.20 1.59 -5.44
N THR A 364 13.24 2.42 -5.03
CA THR A 364 12.46 3.31 -5.92
C THR A 364 12.77 4.79 -5.67
N THR A 365 13.67 5.08 -4.73
CA THR A 365 13.84 6.42 -4.15
C THR A 365 14.35 7.48 -5.14
N LEU A 366 14.97 7.06 -6.25
CA LEU A 366 15.47 7.95 -7.30
C LEU A 366 14.53 8.06 -8.52
N MET A 367 13.41 7.32 -8.54
CA MET A 367 12.42 7.43 -9.61
C MET A 367 11.83 8.85 -9.81
N PRO A 368 11.65 9.69 -8.77
CA PRO A 368 11.25 11.09 -8.97
C PRO A 368 12.26 11.91 -9.79
N ILE A 369 13.56 11.64 -9.62
CA ILE A 369 14.61 12.28 -10.42
C ILE A 369 14.53 11.78 -11.86
N ALA A 370 14.41 10.45 -12.07
CA ALA A 370 14.25 9.90 -13.41
C ALA A 370 13.04 10.50 -14.13
N LEU A 371 11.87 10.53 -13.48
CA LEU A 371 10.66 11.14 -14.03
C LEU A 371 10.86 12.61 -14.40
N LEU A 372 11.49 13.40 -13.51
CA LEU A 372 11.80 14.81 -13.79
C LEU A 372 12.67 14.99 -15.04
N LEU A 373 13.72 14.18 -15.20
CA LEU A 373 14.63 14.24 -16.35
C LEU A 373 14.00 13.71 -17.64
N LEU A 374 13.05 12.79 -17.56
CA LEU A 374 12.39 12.19 -18.72
C LEU A 374 11.23 13.05 -19.24
N ARG A 375 10.51 13.75 -18.35
CA ARG A 375 9.38 14.63 -18.73
C ARG A 375 9.81 16.00 -19.26
N SER A 376 11.10 16.32 -19.21
CA SER A 376 11.65 17.59 -19.66
C SER A 376 12.32 17.47 -21.03
N ASP A 377 11.98 18.42 -21.90
CA ASP A 377 12.55 18.67 -23.21
C ASP A 377 13.87 19.47 -23.18
N GLN A 378 14.17 20.12 -22.05
CA GLN A 378 15.34 20.98 -21.88
C GLN A 378 16.66 20.22 -21.69
N ILE A 379 16.62 18.92 -21.36
CA ILE A 379 17.80 18.09 -21.17
C ILE A 379 18.02 17.15 -22.35
N SER A 380 19.23 17.15 -22.92
CA SER A 380 19.58 16.26 -24.02
C SER A 380 19.66 14.79 -23.57
N ALA A 381 19.53 13.87 -24.52
CA ALA A 381 19.62 12.43 -24.23
C ALA A 381 21.00 12.05 -23.66
N GLU A 382 22.08 12.68 -24.13
CA GLU A 382 23.44 12.46 -23.64
C GLU A 382 23.60 12.92 -22.19
N ARG A 383 23.09 14.13 -21.86
CA ARG A 383 23.13 14.64 -20.48
C ARG A 383 22.26 13.83 -19.53
N ARG A 384 21.09 13.37 -19.97
CA ARG A 384 20.25 12.45 -19.18
C ARG A 384 20.95 11.11 -18.92
N ALA A 385 21.61 10.54 -19.92
CA ALA A 385 22.41 9.31 -19.74
C ALA A 385 23.60 9.54 -18.78
N HIS A 386 24.26 10.70 -18.86
CA HIS A 386 25.33 11.08 -17.92
C HIS A 386 24.80 11.26 -16.47
N ALA A 387 23.64 11.89 -16.30
CA ALA A 387 22.95 11.99 -15.01
C ALA A 387 22.65 10.60 -14.41
N PHE A 388 22.15 9.65 -15.22
CA PHE A 388 21.95 8.26 -14.76
C PHE A 388 23.26 7.56 -14.40
N ALA A 389 24.35 7.78 -15.15
CA ALA A 389 25.67 7.22 -14.82
C ALA A 389 26.22 7.74 -13.47
N ILE A 390 25.99 9.03 -13.14
CA ILE A 390 26.33 9.63 -11.85
C ILE A 390 25.53 8.95 -10.71
N LEU A 391 24.21 8.81 -10.89
CA LEU A 391 23.34 8.16 -9.90
C LEU A 391 23.68 6.67 -9.73
N GLU A 392 24.00 5.97 -10.82
CA GLU A 392 24.48 4.58 -10.80
C GLU A 392 25.79 4.46 -10.02
N SER A 393 26.80 5.30 -10.31
CA SER A 393 28.07 5.30 -9.57
C SER A 393 27.86 5.55 -8.08
N PHE A 394 27.04 6.54 -7.72
CA PHE A 394 26.68 6.83 -6.34
C PHE A 394 26.09 5.60 -5.62
N LEU A 395 25.11 4.94 -6.24
CA LEU A 395 24.44 3.78 -5.67
C LEU A 395 25.38 2.56 -5.57
N VAL A 396 26.10 2.22 -6.64
CA VAL A 396 26.98 1.04 -6.68
C VAL A 396 28.13 1.19 -5.68
N ARG A 397 28.79 2.36 -5.64
CA ARG A 397 29.86 2.62 -4.65
C ARG A 397 29.37 2.48 -3.22
N ARG A 398 28.21 3.06 -2.87
CA ARG A 398 27.65 2.93 -1.51
C ARG A 398 27.28 1.49 -1.17
N MET A 399 26.76 0.74 -2.15
CA MET A 399 26.43 -0.68 -2.01
C MET A 399 27.68 -1.54 -1.76
N LEU A 400 28.77 -1.31 -2.49
CA LEU A 400 30.06 -1.99 -2.26
C LEU A 400 30.64 -1.63 -0.90
N CYS A 401 30.71 -0.34 -0.54
CA CYS A 401 31.19 0.12 0.76
C CYS A 401 30.38 -0.41 1.96
N GLY A 402 29.14 -0.85 1.73
CA GLY A 402 28.21 -1.36 2.73
C GLY A 402 27.54 -0.24 3.54
N TRP A 403 27.40 0.95 2.94
CA TRP A 403 26.87 2.13 3.62
C TRP A 403 25.33 2.14 3.65
N THR A 404 24.79 2.83 4.65
CA THR A 404 23.34 2.88 4.90
C THR A 404 22.55 3.52 3.74
N THR A 405 21.37 3.00 3.44
CA THR A 405 20.40 3.63 2.51
C THR A 405 19.37 4.50 3.22
N LYS A 406 19.40 4.56 4.57
CA LYS A 406 18.59 5.51 5.34
C LYS A 406 18.84 6.93 4.84
N ASN A 407 17.77 7.70 4.67
CA ASN A 407 17.71 9.08 4.17
C ASN A 407 17.64 9.30 2.64
N TYR A 408 17.68 8.24 1.81
CA TYR A 408 17.59 8.38 0.34
C TYR A 408 16.34 9.16 -0.15
N ASN A 409 15.17 9.01 0.48
CA ASN A 409 13.96 9.78 0.12
C ASN A 409 14.16 11.30 0.27
N ARG A 410 14.86 11.74 1.33
CA ARG A 410 15.12 13.17 1.56
C ARG A 410 16.20 13.71 0.63
N LEU A 411 17.24 12.90 0.39
CA LEU A 411 18.27 13.24 -0.59
C LEU A 411 17.67 13.40 -1.99
N ALA A 412 16.80 12.48 -2.42
CA ALA A 412 16.17 12.54 -3.73
C ALA A 412 15.28 13.80 -3.92
N ALA A 413 14.44 14.11 -2.93
CA ALA A 413 13.63 15.32 -2.93
C ALA A 413 14.49 16.61 -2.99
N ALA A 414 15.56 16.67 -2.20
CA ALA A 414 16.50 17.78 -2.24
C ALA A 414 17.20 17.91 -3.61
N LEU A 415 17.63 16.80 -4.22
CA LEU A 415 18.23 16.82 -5.56
C LEU A 415 17.23 17.25 -6.65
N VAL A 416 15.95 16.82 -6.57
CA VAL A 416 14.88 17.34 -7.44
C VAL A 416 14.79 18.87 -7.34
N GLY A 417 14.78 19.43 -6.12
CA GLY A 417 14.70 20.87 -5.90
C GLY A 417 15.90 21.67 -6.43
N GLU A 418 17.08 21.06 -6.48
CA GLU A 418 18.26 21.65 -7.11
C GLU A 418 18.22 21.52 -8.64
N ILE A 419 17.86 20.35 -9.17
CA ILE A 419 17.73 20.10 -10.62
C ILE A 419 16.70 21.03 -11.25
N LYS A 420 15.57 21.30 -10.59
CA LYS A 420 14.54 22.24 -11.10
C LYS A 420 15.06 23.68 -11.32
N LYS A 421 16.22 24.06 -10.78
CA LYS A 421 16.84 25.38 -10.98
C LYS A 421 17.63 25.49 -12.29
N ASP A 422 18.17 24.38 -12.78
CA ASP A 422 18.90 24.28 -14.05
C ASP A 422 18.79 22.84 -14.59
N ILE A 423 17.63 22.53 -15.15
CA ILE A 423 17.32 21.17 -15.63
C ILE A 423 18.09 20.81 -16.90
N ALA A 424 18.47 21.81 -17.71
CA ALA A 424 19.31 21.62 -18.88
C ALA A 424 20.72 21.09 -18.52
N HIS A 425 21.24 21.44 -17.33
CA HIS A 425 22.53 21.00 -16.78
C HIS A 425 22.37 20.05 -15.59
N ALA A 426 21.28 19.28 -15.53
CA ALA A 426 20.96 18.45 -14.36
C ALA A 426 22.07 17.44 -13.98
N ASP A 427 22.85 16.97 -14.94
CA ASP A 427 24.02 16.11 -14.71
C ASP A 427 25.11 16.82 -13.91
N THR A 428 25.41 18.08 -14.26
CA THR A 428 26.36 18.96 -13.59
C THR A 428 25.87 19.36 -12.19
N VAL A 429 24.56 19.63 -12.05
CA VAL A 429 23.90 19.87 -10.76
C VAL A 429 23.98 18.62 -9.86
N LEU A 430 23.67 17.43 -10.39
CA LEU A 430 23.78 16.17 -9.65
C LEU A 430 25.22 15.91 -9.19
N GLN A 431 26.20 16.03 -10.10
CA GLN A 431 27.61 15.78 -9.79
C GLN A 431 28.10 16.72 -8.67
N SER A 432 27.87 18.03 -8.80
CA SER A 432 28.33 19.03 -7.83
C SER A 432 27.64 18.86 -6.47
N ARG A 433 26.31 18.65 -6.43
CA ARG A 433 25.58 18.50 -5.17
C ARG A 433 25.90 17.19 -4.44
N LEU A 434 26.11 16.08 -5.15
CA LEU A 434 26.55 14.82 -4.55
C LEU A 434 28.01 14.84 -4.11
N ALA A 435 28.89 15.57 -4.82
CA ALA A 435 30.30 15.71 -4.45
C ALA A 435 30.51 16.60 -3.22
N ALA A 436 29.66 17.61 -3.02
CA ALA A 436 29.66 18.49 -1.86
C ALA A 436 29.07 17.86 -0.58
N GLU A 437 28.45 16.68 -0.68
CA GLU A 437 27.75 16.04 0.43
C GLU A 437 28.73 15.33 1.39
N THR A 438 28.78 15.82 2.64
CA THR A 438 29.70 15.35 3.68
C THR A 438 29.03 14.49 4.73
N ALA A 439 27.70 14.52 4.86
CA ALA A 439 26.98 13.77 5.88
C ALA A 439 27.11 12.25 5.63
N PRO A 440 27.50 11.41 6.61
CA PRO A 440 27.71 9.97 6.38
C PRO A 440 26.50 9.21 5.78
N ALA A 441 25.28 9.68 6.09
CA ALA A 441 24.04 9.13 5.53
C ALA A 441 23.92 9.32 4.01
N ASN A 442 24.51 10.38 3.45
CA ASN A 442 24.31 10.79 2.06
C ASN A 442 25.61 10.84 1.22
N ARG A 443 26.80 10.93 1.83
CA ARG A 443 28.11 11.11 1.15
C ARG A 443 28.35 10.15 -0.02
N TRP A 444 28.83 10.66 -1.16
CA TRP A 444 29.34 9.84 -2.27
C TRP A 444 30.71 9.25 -1.91
N PRO A 445 30.91 7.91 -1.95
CA PRO A 445 32.22 7.33 -1.64
C PRO A 445 33.30 7.76 -2.62
N ARG A 446 34.42 8.22 -2.08
CA ARG A 446 35.67 8.49 -2.81
C ARG A 446 36.39 7.18 -3.13
N ASP A 447 37.41 7.24 -3.98
CA ASP A 447 38.16 6.05 -4.39
C ASP A 447 38.84 5.37 -3.19
N ASP A 448 39.39 6.15 -2.26
CA ASP A 448 39.99 5.61 -1.02
C ASP A 448 38.96 4.85 -0.14
N ASP A 449 37.72 5.35 -0.04
CA ASP A 449 36.64 4.68 0.70
C ASP A 449 36.35 3.30 0.08
N LEU A 450 36.39 3.23 -1.25
CA LEU A 450 36.08 2.04 -2.04
C LEU A 450 37.23 1.03 -2.01
N HIS A 451 38.48 1.49 -2.18
CA HIS A 451 39.69 0.68 -2.00
C HIS A 451 39.75 0.08 -0.59
N ALA A 452 39.51 0.88 0.45
CA ALA A 452 39.49 0.41 1.84
C ALA A 452 38.37 -0.62 2.09
N ALA A 453 37.22 -0.48 1.43
CA ALA A 453 36.12 -1.42 1.55
C ALA A 453 36.38 -2.74 0.81
N LEU A 454 36.87 -2.70 -0.43
CA LEU A 454 37.05 -3.88 -1.27
C LEU A 454 38.28 -4.72 -0.89
N ARG A 455 39.32 -4.09 -0.32
CA ARG A 455 40.51 -4.79 0.17
C ARG A 455 40.30 -5.51 1.50
N ASN A 456 39.60 -4.87 2.43
CA ASN A 456 39.62 -5.30 3.85
C ASN A 456 38.31 -5.95 4.34
N LYS A 457 37.30 -6.15 3.48
CA LYS A 457 36.01 -6.70 3.87
C LYS A 457 35.59 -7.86 2.98
N ASP A 458 34.92 -8.83 3.58
CA ASP A 458 34.18 -9.85 2.85
C ASP A 458 33.10 -9.20 1.99
N MET A 459 33.07 -9.57 0.71
CA MET A 459 31.99 -9.22 -0.21
C MET A 459 30.95 -10.33 -0.26
N TYR A 460 31.41 -11.58 -0.40
CA TYR A 460 30.55 -12.75 -0.34
C TYR A 460 29.96 -12.91 1.08
N GLY A 461 28.70 -13.37 1.18
CA GLY A 461 27.96 -13.46 2.45
C GLY A 461 27.48 -12.11 3.01
N GLN A 462 28.27 -11.05 2.89
CA GLN A 462 27.94 -9.69 3.36
C GLN A 462 27.12 -8.86 2.35
N ARG A 463 27.06 -9.29 1.08
CA ARG A 463 26.22 -8.70 0.02
C ARG A 463 25.38 -9.79 -0.64
N ARG A 464 24.23 -9.40 -1.21
CA ARG A 464 23.46 -10.32 -2.08
C ARG A 464 24.33 -10.69 -3.30
N GLN A 465 24.31 -11.97 -3.67
CA GLN A 465 25.20 -12.50 -4.70
C GLN A 465 24.89 -11.92 -6.08
N ASP A 466 23.60 -11.73 -6.39
CA ASP A 466 23.11 -11.07 -7.62
C ASP A 466 23.76 -9.69 -7.88
N ARG A 467 23.98 -8.89 -6.82
CA ARG A 467 24.66 -7.59 -6.90
C ARG A 467 26.14 -7.72 -7.24
N LEU A 468 26.81 -8.74 -6.72
CA LEU A 468 28.21 -9.01 -7.06
C LEU A 468 28.34 -9.60 -8.48
N VAL A 469 27.36 -10.41 -8.91
CA VAL A 469 27.28 -10.88 -10.30
C VAL A 469 27.13 -9.70 -11.27
N MET A 470 26.24 -8.75 -10.98
CA MET A 470 26.13 -7.51 -11.76
C MET A 470 27.43 -6.72 -11.80
N VAL A 471 28.14 -6.58 -10.67
CA VAL A 471 29.42 -5.84 -10.62
C VAL A 471 30.49 -6.51 -11.46
N LEU A 472 30.67 -7.83 -11.34
CA LEU A 472 31.62 -8.57 -12.16
C LEU A 472 31.21 -8.60 -13.64
N TRP A 473 29.91 -8.60 -13.96
CA TRP A 473 29.41 -8.54 -15.33
C TRP A 473 29.67 -7.19 -15.99
N ARG A 474 29.50 -6.08 -15.26
CA ARG A 474 29.88 -4.73 -15.74
C ARG A 474 31.38 -4.61 -15.98
N ILE A 475 32.21 -5.29 -15.19
CA ILE A 475 33.66 -5.40 -15.46
C ILE A 475 33.92 -6.21 -16.73
N GLU A 476 33.23 -7.34 -16.94
CA GLU A 476 33.29 -8.13 -18.18
C GLU A 476 32.90 -7.29 -19.42
N GLU A 477 31.80 -6.53 -19.36
CA GLU A 477 31.40 -5.60 -20.43
C GLU A 477 32.48 -4.56 -20.73
N HIS A 478 33.04 -3.92 -19.69
CA HIS A 478 34.10 -2.92 -19.83
C HIS A 478 35.38 -3.49 -20.46
N LEU A 479 35.77 -4.71 -20.07
CA LEU A 479 36.93 -5.40 -20.65
C LEU A 479 36.73 -5.77 -22.12
N ARG A 480 35.50 -6.09 -22.55
CA ARG A 480 35.18 -6.31 -23.96
C ARG A 480 35.23 -5.02 -24.77
N ILE A 481 34.60 -3.95 -24.27
CA ILE A 481 34.56 -2.64 -24.96
C ILE A 481 35.98 -2.07 -25.14
N ALA A 482 36.87 -2.30 -24.17
CA ALA A 482 38.27 -1.88 -24.25
C ALA A 482 39.14 -2.71 -25.23
N ASP A 483 38.68 -3.89 -25.67
CA ASP A 483 39.41 -4.78 -26.58
C ASP A 483 38.70 -4.87 -27.94
N ASN A 484 39.21 -4.14 -28.93
CA ASN A 484 38.63 -4.12 -30.28
C ASN A 484 38.79 -5.43 -31.07
N LYS A 485 39.34 -6.49 -30.47
CA LYS A 485 39.53 -7.81 -31.09
C LYS A 485 38.56 -8.88 -30.59
N VAL A 486 37.62 -8.56 -29.68
CA VAL A 486 36.60 -9.49 -29.18
C VAL A 486 35.19 -9.10 -29.62
N GLU A 487 34.27 -10.07 -29.55
CA GLU A 487 32.86 -9.90 -29.90
C GLU A 487 32.18 -8.88 -28.96
N GLN A 488 31.62 -7.84 -29.58
CA GLN A 488 30.92 -6.74 -28.91
C GLN A 488 29.41 -6.98 -28.86
N GLY A 489 28.72 -6.34 -27.91
CA GLY A 489 27.25 -6.32 -27.86
C GLY A 489 26.59 -7.64 -27.44
N LEU A 490 27.34 -8.62 -26.95
CA LEU A 490 26.80 -9.88 -26.44
C LEU A 490 26.04 -9.67 -25.12
N ALA A 491 24.81 -10.19 -25.06
CA ALA A 491 24.02 -10.20 -23.84
C ALA A 491 24.63 -11.10 -22.75
N ALA A 492 24.30 -10.82 -21.49
CA ALA A 492 24.72 -11.66 -20.36
C ALA A 492 24.23 -13.11 -20.52
N PRO A 493 25.11 -14.13 -20.45
CA PRO A 493 24.69 -15.52 -20.41
C PRO A 493 23.69 -15.75 -19.27
N SER A 494 22.58 -16.43 -19.57
CA SER A 494 21.54 -16.68 -18.57
C SER A 494 22.10 -17.50 -17.39
N LYS A 495 21.80 -17.07 -16.15
CA LYS A 495 22.15 -17.78 -14.90
C LYS A 495 23.67 -17.92 -14.65
N LEU A 496 24.41 -16.82 -14.82
CA LEU A 496 25.75 -16.70 -14.22
C LEU A 496 25.69 -16.75 -12.69
N THR A 497 26.73 -17.31 -12.09
CA THR A 497 26.91 -17.55 -10.66
C THR A 497 28.30 -17.12 -10.22
N LEU A 498 28.49 -16.89 -8.91
CA LEU A 498 29.80 -16.63 -8.33
C LEU A 498 30.50 -17.95 -8.05
N GLU A 499 31.72 -18.09 -8.57
CA GLU A 499 32.66 -19.15 -8.19
C GLU A 499 33.81 -18.55 -7.36
N HIS A 500 34.29 -19.32 -6.38
CA HIS A 500 35.46 -19.01 -5.58
C HIS A 500 36.69 -19.69 -6.17
N LEU A 501 37.74 -18.94 -6.48
CA LEU A 501 38.97 -19.48 -7.08
C LEU A 501 39.69 -20.39 -6.08
N ILE A 502 40.05 -19.86 -4.90
CA ILE A 502 40.34 -20.62 -3.68
C ILE A 502 38.99 -21.12 -3.12
N PRO A 503 38.74 -22.44 -3.04
CA PRO A 503 37.43 -22.99 -2.70
C PRO A 503 37.04 -22.77 -1.24
N GLN A 504 35.74 -22.81 -0.96
CA GLN A 504 35.23 -22.61 0.40
C GLN A 504 35.58 -23.74 1.37
N ALA A 505 35.71 -24.99 0.89
CA ALA A 505 36.14 -26.14 1.69
C ALA A 505 37.64 -26.42 1.47
N TRP A 506 38.47 -25.38 1.55
CA TRP A 506 39.91 -25.45 1.27
C TRP A 506 40.65 -26.37 2.26
N GLU A 507 40.17 -26.50 3.50
CA GLU A 507 40.82 -27.26 4.58
C GLU A 507 41.09 -28.73 4.20
N SER A 508 40.23 -29.32 3.36
CA SER A 508 40.31 -30.71 2.94
C SER A 508 40.87 -30.92 1.52
N HIS A 509 41.13 -29.84 0.77
CA HIS A 509 41.44 -29.91 -0.67
C HIS A 509 42.63 -29.05 -1.11
N TRP A 510 42.98 -28.02 -0.35
CA TRP A 510 44.00 -27.01 -0.66
C TRP A 510 44.86 -26.78 0.60
N PRO A 511 45.96 -27.54 0.77
CA PRO A 511 46.81 -27.45 1.95
C PRO A 511 47.43 -26.05 2.14
N LEU A 512 47.87 -25.78 3.36
CA LEU A 512 48.52 -24.52 3.74
C LEU A 512 50.04 -24.67 3.69
N ASP A 513 50.71 -23.74 3.04
CA ASP A 513 52.18 -23.66 3.04
C ASP A 513 52.68 -23.01 4.34
N GLY A 514 53.63 -23.66 5.02
CA GLY A 514 54.03 -23.35 6.40
C GLY A 514 54.82 -22.05 6.64
N ASN A 515 54.81 -21.09 5.71
CA ASN A 515 55.66 -19.89 5.73
C ASN A 515 55.04 -18.66 6.43
N GLN A 516 53.88 -18.80 7.10
CA GLN A 516 53.20 -17.70 7.79
C GLN A 516 52.93 -18.05 9.26
N SER A 517 52.82 -17.04 10.12
CA SER A 517 52.60 -17.24 11.58
C SER A 517 51.21 -17.79 11.93
N ASP A 518 50.22 -17.59 11.07
CA ASP A 518 48.91 -18.25 11.12
C ASP A 518 48.33 -18.30 9.68
N PRO A 519 48.69 -19.32 8.88
CA PRO A 519 48.26 -19.41 7.49
C PRO A 519 46.73 -19.66 7.36
N ALA A 520 46.11 -20.28 8.36
CA ALA A 520 44.68 -20.61 8.35
C ALA A 520 43.82 -19.36 8.54
N ALA A 521 44.18 -18.48 9.49
CA ALA A 521 43.53 -17.18 9.66
C ALA A 521 43.75 -16.28 8.43
N TRP A 522 44.94 -16.33 7.82
CA TRP A 522 45.22 -15.57 6.61
C TRP A 522 44.35 -16.00 5.43
N ARG A 523 44.30 -17.30 5.09
CA ARG A 523 43.41 -17.84 4.03
C ARG A 523 41.94 -17.48 4.28
N SER A 524 41.47 -17.68 5.51
CA SER A 524 40.10 -17.36 5.91
C SER A 524 39.74 -15.89 5.68
N ALA A 525 40.68 -14.96 5.96
CA ALA A 525 40.49 -13.53 5.75
C ALA A 525 40.53 -13.07 4.29
N HIS A 526 40.89 -13.94 3.33
CA HIS A 526 40.90 -13.65 1.88
C HIS A 526 39.76 -14.37 1.14
N LEU A 527 39.25 -15.46 1.70
CA LEU A 527 38.30 -16.38 1.07
C LEU A 527 37.06 -15.68 0.47
N HIS A 528 36.54 -14.64 1.11
CA HIS A 528 35.31 -13.95 0.67
C HIS A 528 35.55 -12.55 0.07
N ARG A 529 36.81 -12.17 -0.17
CA ARG A 529 37.18 -10.92 -0.87
C ARG A 529 36.86 -10.98 -2.35
N LEU A 530 36.64 -9.81 -2.96
CA LEU A 530 36.30 -9.69 -4.38
C LEU A 530 37.34 -10.37 -5.31
N GLY A 531 38.63 -10.26 -4.97
CA GLY A 531 39.72 -10.86 -5.75
C GLY A 531 39.65 -12.39 -5.86
N ASN A 532 38.98 -13.08 -4.93
CA ASN A 532 38.77 -14.53 -4.99
C ASN A 532 37.53 -14.94 -5.81
N LEU A 533 36.70 -13.99 -6.23
CA LEU A 533 35.42 -14.28 -6.90
C LEU A 533 35.52 -14.13 -8.42
N THR A 534 34.92 -15.06 -9.16
CA THR A 534 34.74 -14.94 -10.60
C THR A 534 33.35 -15.41 -11.06
N LEU A 535 33.03 -15.19 -12.34
CA LEU A 535 31.76 -15.55 -12.95
C LEU A 535 31.85 -16.90 -13.68
N THR A 536 30.89 -17.79 -13.43
CA THR A 536 30.75 -19.07 -14.14
C THR A 536 29.28 -19.43 -14.33
N THR A 537 28.96 -20.29 -15.29
CA THR A 537 27.63 -20.89 -15.38
C THR A 537 27.43 -21.91 -14.25
N GLY A 538 26.19 -22.14 -13.80
CA GLY A 538 25.88 -23.11 -12.74
C GLY A 538 26.52 -24.50 -12.94
N PRO A 539 26.45 -25.13 -14.14
CA PRO A 539 27.11 -26.40 -14.41
C PRO A 539 28.64 -26.34 -14.33
N LEU A 540 29.26 -25.25 -14.79
CA LEU A 540 30.71 -25.08 -14.70
C LEU A 540 31.15 -24.86 -13.25
N ASN A 541 30.43 -24.05 -12.48
CA ASN A 541 30.62 -23.84 -11.04
C ASN A 541 30.63 -25.19 -10.29
N SER A 542 29.60 -26.02 -10.52
CA SER A 542 29.51 -27.37 -9.92
C SER A 542 30.63 -28.31 -10.35
N SER A 543 31.18 -28.16 -11.57
CA SER A 543 32.35 -28.93 -12.03
C SER A 543 33.68 -28.41 -11.50
N LEU A 544 33.77 -27.16 -11.04
CA LEU A 544 34.99 -26.55 -10.49
C LEU A 544 35.11 -26.82 -9.00
N SER A 545 34.05 -26.56 -8.22
CA SER A 545 33.89 -26.92 -6.81
C SER A 545 35.19 -26.75 -5.99
N ASN A 546 35.77 -27.85 -5.47
CA ASN A 546 36.98 -27.83 -4.66
C ASN A 546 38.26 -28.22 -5.41
N LEU A 547 38.26 -28.25 -6.76
CA LEU A 547 39.44 -28.60 -7.55
C LEU A 547 40.64 -27.68 -7.22
N PRO A 548 41.89 -28.18 -7.34
CA PRO A 548 43.09 -27.34 -7.29
C PRO A 548 43.10 -26.29 -8.40
N TRP A 549 43.84 -25.19 -8.22
CA TRP A 549 43.98 -24.17 -9.27
C TRP A 549 44.61 -24.75 -10.54
N HIS A 550 45.80 -25.32 -10.39
CA HIS A 550 46.57 -25.96 -11.45
C HIS A 550 47.13 -27.27 -10.89
N ALA A 551 46.86 -28.38 -11.58
CA ALA A 551 47.36 -29.70 -11.20
C ALA A 551 47.55 -30.53 -12.48
N PRO A 552 48.69 -30.39 -13.19
CA PRO A 552 48.89 -31.00 -14.50
C PRO A 552 48.69 -32.53 -14.54
N GLU A 553 49.05 -33.21 -13.44
CA GLU A 553 48.93 -34.66 -13.26
C GLU A 553 47.46 -35.13 -13.09
N GLU A 554 46.56 -34.24 -12.66
CA GLU A 554 45.13 -34.55 -12.47
C GLU A 554 44.36 -34.45 -13.80
N PRO A 555 43.25 -35.19 -13.98
CA PRO A 555 42.45 -35.13 -15.21
C PRO A 555 41.69 -33.81 -15.37
N LYS A 556 41.51 -33.04 -14.28
CA LYS A 556 40.90 -31.71 -14.26
C LYS A 556 41.49 -30.85 -13.15
N ASP A 557 41.65 -29.56 -13.43
CA ASP A 557 41.87 -28.50 -12.44
C ASP A 557 41.01 -27.28 -12.79
N LYS A 558 40.97 -26.27 -11.92
CA LYS A 558 40.15 -25.07 -12.16
C LYS A 558 40.63 -24.30 -13.39
N ARG A 559 41.95 -24.13 -13.54
CA ARG A 559 42.55 -23.33 -14.60
C ARG A 559 42.23 -23.89 -15.99
N ARG A 560 42.52 -25.16 -16.27
CA ARG A 560 42.20 -25.83 -17.55
C ARG A 560 40.69 -25.87 -17.81
N SER A 561 39.88 -26.13 -16.78
CA SER A 561 38.41 -26.11 -16.90
C SER A 561 37.88 -24.73 -17.29
N LEU A 562 38.46 -23.65 -16.75
CA LEU A 562 38.14 -22.28 -17.16
C LEU A 562 38.58 -21.99 -18.61
N VAL A 563 39.79 -22.40 -19.04
CA VAL A 563 40.22 -22.29 -20.46
C VAL A 563 39.23 -22.98 -21.39
N GLN A 564 38.82 -24.19 -21.04
CA GLN A 564 38.06 -25.07 -21.93
C GLN A 564 36.57 -24.67 -22.02
N HIS A 565 36.01 -24.06 -20.99
CA HIS A 565 34.56 -23.89 -20.85
C HIS A 565 34.07 -22.45 -20.61
N SER A 566 34.96 -21.48 -20.35
CA SER A 566 34.58 -20.08 -20.16
C SER A 566 34.95 -19.20 -21.35
N LEU A 567 33.96 -18.47 -21.87
CA LEU A 567 34.13 -17.44 -22.90
C LEU A 567 34.22 -16.01 -22.32
N LEU A 568 34.30 -15.86 -20.99
CA LEU A 568 34.39 -14.56 -20.31
C LEU A 568 35.83 -14.03 -20.28
N LYS A 569 36.03 -12.78 -20.72
CA LYS A 569 37.33 -12.10 -20.71
C LYS A 569 37.91 -11.99 -19.30
N LEU A 570 37.06 -11.80 -18.29
CA LEU A 570 37.35 -11.83 -16.86
C LEU A 570 38.01 -13.15 -16.39
N ASN A 571 37.62 -14.26 -17.01
CA ASN A 571 38.22 -15.58 -16.74
C ASN A 571 39.50 -15.78 -17.59
N THR A 572 39.55 -15.23 -18.81
CA THR A 572 40.78 -15.23 -19.62
C THR A 572 41.92 -14.49 -18.93
N THR A 573 41.69 -13.31 -18.33
CA THR A 573 42.73 -12.58 -17.59
C THR A 573 43.25 -13.37 -16.39
N VAL A 574 42.37 -13.87 -15.50
CA VAL A 574 42.86 -14.62 -14.31
C VAL A 574 43.64 -15.88 -14.68
N VAL A 575 43.28 -16.58 -15.76
CA VAL A 575 44.01 -17.77 -16.22
C VAL A 575 45.34 -17.46 -16.92
N HIS A 576 45.44 -16.28 -17.54
CA HIS A 576 46.67 -15.76 -18.16
C HIS A 576 47.64 -15.23 -17.10
N ASP A 577 47.14 -14.40 -16.19
CA ASP A 577 47.95 -13.67 -15.21
C ASP A 577 48.44 -14.58 -14.07
N TYR A 578 47.71 -15.66 -13.77
CA TYR A 578 48.05 -16.65 -12.74
C TYR A 578 48.23 -18.06 -13.36
N PRO A 579 49.33 -18.30 -14.10
CA PRO A 579 49.50 -19.54 -14.88
C PRO A 579 49.74 -20.80 -14.04
N GLU A 580 50.41 -20.65 -12.89
CA GLU A 580 50.90 -21.79 -12.08
C GLU A 580 50.24 -21.92 -10.70
N HIS A 581 50.09 -20.81 -9.97
CA HIS A 581 49.52 -20.79 -8.62
C HIS A 581 48.50 -19.67 -8.48
N PHE A 582 47.58 -19.82 -7.53
CA PHE A 582 46.63 -18.79 -7.13
C PHE A 582 46.44 -18.86 -5.62
N ASP A 583 46.94 -17.85 -4.90
CA ASP A 583 47.05 -17.81 -3.44
C ASP A 583 46.43 -16.51 -2.86
N GLU A 584 46.64 -16.23 -1.57
CA GLU A 584 46.12 -15.01 -0.94
C GLU A 584 46.73 -13.72 -1.53
N HIS A 585 48.00 -13.75 -1.95
CA HIS A 585 48.61 -12.60 -2.62
C HIS A 585 47.96 -12.38 -3.99
N SER A 586 47.71 -13.46 -4.74
CA SER A 586 46.95 -13.44 -5.99
C SER A 586 45.53 -12.87 -5.81
N VAL A 587 44.86 -13.17 -4.68
CA VAL A 587 43.58 -12.56 -4.31
C VAL A 587 43.70 -11.06 -4.05
N ASP A 588 44.74 -10.60 -3.36
CA ASP A 588 44.93 -9.17 -3.07
C ASP A 588 45.31 -8.36 -4.31
N GLU A 589 46.19 -8.88 -5.17
CA GLU A 589 46.57 -8.29 -6.46
C GLU A 589 45.37 -8.21 -7.41
N ARG A 590 44.66 -9.32 -7.61
CA ARG A 590 43.43 -9.34 -8.42
C ARG A 590 42.34 -8.46 -7.82
N GLY A 591 42.25 -8.37 -6.50
CA GLY A 591 41.35 -7.46 -5.79
C GLY A 591 41.65 -5.98 -6.08
N ALA A 592 42.92 -5.60 -6.09
CA ALA A 592 43.36 -4.25 -6.47
C ALA A 592 43.08 -3.96 -7.96
N TRP A 593 43.37 -4.92 -8.85
CA TRP A 593 43.06 -4.81 -10.28
C TRP A 593 41.55 -4.64 -10.54
N LEU A 594 40.69 -5.48 -9.94
CA LEU A 594 39.24 -5.35 -10.04
C LEU A 594 38.75 -4.01 -9.51
N THR A 595 39.31 -3.53 -8.38
CA THR A 595 38.97 -2.21 -7.83
C THR A 595 39.30 -1.10 -8.82
N SER A 596 40.43 -1.17 -9.54
CA SER A 596 40.77 -0.19 -10.58
C SER A 596 39.79 -0.18 -11.77
N ARG A 597 39.13 -1.30 -12.07
CA ARG A 597 38.05 -1.36 -13.08
C ARG A 597 36.76 -0.79 -12.54
N ILE A 598 36.43 -1.07 -11.27
CA ILE A 598 35.26 -0.50 -10.60
C ILE A 598 35.35 1.04 -10.54
N THR A 599 36.52 1.62 -10.25
CA THR A 599 36.68 3.09 -10.25
C THR A 599 36.64 3.72 -11.64
N GLN A 600 36.98 2.97 -12.71
CA GLN A 600 36.83 3.41 -14.11
C GLN A 600 35.38 3.37 -14.58
N ILE A 601 34.64 2.31 -14.25
CA ILE A 601 33.23 2.12 -14.65
C ILE A 601 32.31 3.05 -13.86
N TRP A 602 32.57 3.18 -12.56
CA TRP A 602 31.82 4.05 -11.64
C TRP A 602 32.78 5.09 -11.05
N PRO A 603 33.01 6.23 -11.73
CA PRO A 603 33.91 7.27 -11.25
C PRO A 603 33.40 7.94 -9.96
N GLY A 604 34.32 8.40 -9.12
CA GLY A 604 34.01 9.05 -7.85
C GLY A 604 33.57 10.51 -8.02
N PRO A 605 33.26 11.21 -6.91
CA PRO A 605 33.12 12.66 -6.94
C PRO A 605 34.44 13.29 -7.43
N PRO A 606 34.40 14.28 -8.34
CA PRO A 606 35.61 14.89 -8.88
C PRO A 606 36.51 15.45 -7.77
N VAL A 607 37.81 15.20 -7.89
CA VAL A 607 38.81 15.71 -6.96
C VAL A 607 39.24 17.09 -7.42
N HIS A 608 38.64 18.13 -6.86
CA HIS A 608 39.20 19.47 -6.95
C HIS A 608 40.57 19.47 -6.24
N ARG A 609 41.66 19.50 -7.02
CA ARG A 609 42.96 19.90 -6.50
C ARG A 609 43.01 21.41 -6.48
N GLU A 610 43.41 21.99 -5.34
CA GLU A 610 43.51 23.45 -5.19
C GLU A 610 44.54 24.08 -6.15
N SER A 611 45.40 23.28 -6.79
CA SER A 611 46.33 23.68 -7.86
C SER A 611 45.67 24.22 -9.13
N ASP A 612 44.41 23.85 -9.40
CA ASP A 612 43.80 24.12 -10.70
C ASP A 612 43.14 25.51 -10.77
N VAL A 613 43.01 26.19 -9.62
CA VAL A 613 42.54 27.59 -9.54
C VAL A 613 43.62 28.58 -9.99
N GLU A 614 44.89 28.31 -9.72
CA GLU A 614 46.00 29.15 -10.22
C GLU A 614 46.19 28.98 -11.74
N ASN A 615 46.15 27.74 -12.26
CA ASN A 615 46.28 27.52 -13.71
C ASN A 615 45.06 27.99 -14.52
N ALA A 616 43.85 27.95 -13.96
CA ALA A 616 42.67 28.57 -14.60
C ALA A 616 42.82 30.09 -14.77
N SER A 617 43.58 30.76 -13.89
CA SER A 617 43.88 32.19 -14.00
C SER A 617 44.94 32.54 -15.05
N HIS A 618 45.62 31.57 -15.65
CA HIS A 618 46.64 31.77 -16.68
C HIS A 618 46.29 31.13 -18.03
N GLY A 619 45.32 30.19 -18.07
CA GLY A 619 44.80 29.63 -19.32
C GLY A 619 43.82 30.53 -20.07
N ALA A 620 43.15 31.47 -19.37
CA ALA A 620 42.14 32.36 -19.97
C ALA A 620 42.74 33.45 -20.89
N ASP A 621 43.93 33.98 -20.55
CA ASP A 621 44.57 35.07 -21.29
C ASP A 621 45.19 34.63 -22.63
N ALA A 622 45.46 33.32 -22.82
CA ALA A 622 46.03 32.80 -24.05
C ALA A 622 44.99 32.56 -25.17
N ALA A 623 43.72 32.29 -24.80
CA ALA A 623 42.66 31.97 -25.76
C ALA A 623 41.98 33.22 -26.36
N ALA A 624 41.94 34.33 -25.62
CA ALA A 624 41.36 35.60 -26.09
C ALA A 624 42.23 36.32 -27.14
N ALA A 625 43.52 35.98 -27.25
CA ALA A 625 44.49 36.70 -28.08
C ALA A 625 44.47 36.36 -29.59
N SER A 626 43.64 35.40 -30.05
CA SER A 626 43.55 35.00 -31.48
C SER A 626 42.26 35.40 -32.18
N GLN A 627 41.31 36.05 -31.50
CA GLN A 627 40.08 36.59 -32.11
C GLN A 627 39.78 37.99 -31.59
N ILE A 628 40.52 38.99 -32.11
CA ILE A 628 40.09 40.35 -32.50
C ILE A 628 41.34 41.06 -33.05
N ALA A 629 41.72 40.67 -34.26
CA ALA A 629 42.72 41.38 -35.08
C ALA A 629 42.02 42.01 -36.30
N ALA A 630 40.93 42.76 -36.06
CA ALA A 630 40.08 43.29 -37.12
C ALA A 630 39.26 44.55 -36.76
N SER A 631 39.82 45.53 -36.04
CA SER A 631 39.51 46.95 -36.25
C SER A 631 40.36 47.92 -35.41
N HIS A 632 41.13 48.74 -36.10
CA HIS A 632 41.55 50.07 -35.63
C HIS A 632 40.31 50.91 -35.19
N ARG A 633 40.38 51.92 -34.30
CA ARG A 633 41.45 52.92 -34.07
C ARG A 633 41.14 53.77 -32.80
N ALA A 634 42.17 54.48 -32.30
CA ALA A 634 42.11 55.69 -31.46
C ALA A 634 41.88 55.59 -29.93
N GLU A 635 43.01 55.46 -29.23
CA GLU A 635 43.42 56.17 -27.98
C GLU A 635 43.10 57.69 -27.92
N PRO A 636 43.43 58.44 -26.83
CA PRO A 636 43.54 58.14 -25.38
C PRO A 636 42.66 59.14 -24.54
N GLN A 637 42.74 59.40 -23.22
CA GLN A 637 43.90 59.56 -22.31
C GLN A 637 43.46 59.85 -20.83
N SER A 638 44.20 59.32 -19.84
CA SER A 638 44.48 59.88 -18.48
C SER A 638 43.34 60.28 -17.48
N ALA A 639 43.48 60.17 -16.15
CA ALA A 639 44.46 59.48 -15.29
C ALA A 639 44.07 59.49 -13.78
N THR A 640 44.57 58.47 -13.05
CA THR A 640 45.08 58.48 -11.64
C THR A 640 44.21 58.81 -10.39
N ILE A 641 44.17 57.81 -9.47
CA ILE A 641 44.58 57.86 -8.03
C ILE A 641 43.76 58.81 -7.09
N ARG A 642 43.12 58.33 -5.99
CA ARG A 642 43.80 57.87 -4.74
C ARG A 642 42.88 57.15 -3.74
N GLU A 643 43.49 56.43 -2.79
CA GLU A 643 42.87 55.66 -1.70
C GLU A 643 42.30 56.52 -0.57
N THR A 644 41.39 55.97 0.25
CA THR A 644 41.61 55.82 1.71
C THR A 644 40.60 54.85 2.35
N ASN A 645 41.04 54.18 3.43
CA ASN A 645 40.26 53.24 4.24
C ASN A 645 39.14 53.92 5.07
N HIS A 646 38.10 53.16 5.45
CA HIS A 646 37.89 52.77 6.86
C HIS A 646 36.77 51.73 7.06
N GLN A 647 37.02 50.79 7.99
CA GLN A 647 36.03 49.86 8.56
C GLN A 647 35.05 50.62 9.47
N HIS A 648 33.87 50.04 9.76
CA HIS A 648 33.28 49.98 11.12
C HIS A 648 32.13 48.95 11.21
N SER A 649 31.91 48.41 12.41
CA SER A 649 30.87 47.43 12.76
C SER A 649 30.04 47.90 13.95
N TYR A 650 28.76 47.53 14.05
CA TYR A 650 27.94 47.73 15.26
C TYR A 650 26.81 46.67 15.44
N PRO A 651 26.36 46.34 16.68
CA PRO A 651 25.38 45.28 16.93
C PRO A 651 24.10 45.66 17.74
N ARG A 652 23.08 44.78 17.64
CA ARG A 652 22.03 44.32 18.62
C ARG A 652 21.21 45.26 19.54
N GLN A 653 19.87 45.04 19.46
CA GLN A 653 18.81 44.83 20.50
C GLN A 653 18.53 45.96 21.56
N VAL A 654 17.28 46.25 21.94
CA VAL A 654 16.38 45.54 22.89
C VAL A 654 14.95 46.18 22.86
N ALA A 655 13.89 45.48 23.35
CA ALA A 655 12.46 45.92 23.42
C ALA A 655 12.12 46.58 24.81
N PRO A 656 10.88 46.66 25.37
CA PRO A 656 9.48 46.53 24.88
C PRO A 656 8.49 47.63 25.41
N ALA A 657 7.16 47.47 25.22
CA ALA A 657 6.05 47.73 26.20
C ALA A 657 4.72 48.33 25.64
N ALA A 658 3.62 48.06 26.34
CA ALA A 658 2.20 48.06 25.93
C ALA A 658 1.32 49.29 26.35
N ARG A 659 -0.02 49.17 26.14
CA ARG A 659 -1.19 50.02 26.60
C ARG A 659 -1.58 51.21 25.68
N VAL A 660 -2.85 51.67 25.53
CA VAL A 660 -4.18 51.36 26.14
C VAL A 660 -5.35 51.83 25.20
N VAL A 661 -6.52 51.17 25.30
CA VAL A 661 -7.98 51.56 25.24
C VAL A 661 -8.33 53.06 25.00
N ASP A 662 -9.44 53.56 24.40
CA ASP A 662 -10.92 53.38 24.45
C ASP A 662 -11.56 54.11 23.21
N ASP A 663 -12.85 54.12 22.82
CA ASP A 663 -14.09 53.28 22.93
C ASP A 663 -15.18 53.92 22.00
N LEU A 664 -16.30 53.23 21.65
CA LEU A 664 -17.70 53.75 21.56
C LEU A 664 -18.70 52.79 20.86
N SER A 665 -19.95 52.76 21.35
CA SER A 665 -21.00 51.78 20.99
C SER A 665 -22.25 52.37 20.29
N SER A 666 -23.01 51.54 19.54
CA SER A 666 -24.50 51.62 19.50
C SER A 666 -25.22 50.37 18.93
N ALA A 667 -26.28 49.97 19.66
CA ALA A 667 -27.39 49.00 19.45
C ALA A 667 -27.61 48.19 18.14
N ALA A 668 -27.51 46.85 18.26
CA ALA A 668 -28.50 45.75 18.06
C ALA A 668 -29.75 45.87 17.12
N PRO A 669 -30.44 44.76 16.69
CA PRO A 669 -30.16 43.32 16.88
C PRO A 669 -30.28 42.40 15.61
N GLY A 670 -29.76 41.16 15.70
CA GLY A 670 -30.43 39.96 15.16
C GLY A 670 -29.94 39.31 13.86
N SER A 671 -29.08 38.28 13.96
CA SER A 671 -29.18 36.97 13.25
C SER A 671 -27.91 36.14 13.47
N ASP A 672 -27.98 35.13 14.33
CA ASP A 672 -26.86 34.20 14.55
C ASP A 672 -26.78 33.17 13.41
N ALA A 673 -26.10 33.55 12.32
CA ALA A 673 -25.59 32.60 11.35
C ALA A 673 -24.25 32.04 11.87
N GLN A 674 -24.30 30.95 12.64
CA GLN A 674 -23.08 30.21 13.01
C GLN A 674 -22.52 29.49 11.78
N THR A 675 -21.35 29.93 11.33
CA THR A 675 -20.52 29.25 10.35
C THR A 675 -20.14 27.85 10.87
N ILE A 676 -20.69 26.79 10.27
CA ILE A 676 -20.28 25.41 10.57
C ILE A 676 -18.94 25.15 9.88
N GLY A 677 -17.85 25.30 10.63
CA GLY A 677 -16.52 24.81 10.25
C GLY A 677 -16.30 23.40 10.80
N ASP A 678 -15.54 22.58 10.07
CA ASP A 678 -15.02 21.25 10.44
C ASP A 678 -15.99 20.34 11.23
N VAL A 679 -16.91 19.68 10.51
CA VAL A 679 -17.59 18.48 11.01
C VAL A 679 -16.60 17.33 11.02
N ASP A 680 -16.36 16.70 12.18
CA ASP A 680 -15.40 15.60 12.27
C ASP A 680 -15.94 14.34 11.56
N LYS A 681 -15.04 13.47 11.08
CA LYS A 681 -15.41 12.21 10.41
C LYS A 681 -16.13 11.23 11.35
N ALA A 682 -16.07 11.48 12.67
CA ALA A 682 -16.86 10.79 13.68
C ALA A 682 -18.32 11.28 13.70
N ASP A 683 -18.54 12.59 13.73
CA ASP A 683 -19.88 13.20 13.91
C ASP A 683 -20.86 12.78 12.81
N LEU A 684 -20.40 12.69 11.56
CA LEU A 684 -21.18 12.20 10.42
C LEU A 684 -21.52 10.69 10.50
N ALA A 685 -20.70 9.91 11.20
CA ALA A 685 -20.93 8.48 11.40
C ALA A 685 -21.95 8.25 12.52
N ASP A 686 -21.78 8.96 13.64
CA ASP A 686 -22.72 8.91 14.75
C ASP A 686 -24.07 9.51 14.35
N PHE A 687 -24.11 10.61 13.58
CA PHE A 687 -25.36 11.16 13.00
C PHE A 687 -26.10 10.15 12.10
N GLN A 688 -25.38 9.28 11.39
CA GLN A 688 -26.01 8.23 10.57
C GLN A 688 -26.56 7.07 11.43
N GLU A 689 -25.85 6.62 12.47
CA GLU A 689 -26.36 5.57 13.35
C GLU A 689 -27.47 6.07 14.30
N GLU A 690 -27.40 7.31 14.80
CA GLU A 690 -28.41 7.88 15.71
C GLU A 690 -29.74 8.17 14.99
N ARG A 691 -29.72 8.67 13.75
CA ARG A 691 -30.97 8.93 12.98
C ARG A 691 -31.45 7.76 12.13
N PHE A 692 -30.58 6.86 11.69
CA PHE A 692 -30.92 5.80 10.74
C PHE A 692 -30.48 4.40 11.20
N GLY A 693 -30.34 4.15 12.50
CA GLY A 693 -29.96 2.84 13.06
C GLY A 693 -31.03 1.72 12.94
N GLN A 694 -32.28 2.05 12.60
CA GLN A 694 -33.35 1.03 12.46
C GLN A 694 -33.44 0.28 11.12
N PRO A 695 -33.08 0.85 9.93
CA PRO A 695 -33.26 0.14 8.65
C PRO A 695 -32.04 -0.60 8.08
N LEU A 696 -30.82 -0.43 8.62
CA LEU A 696 -29.64 -1.13 8.08
C LEU A 696 -29.68 -2.63 8.44
N SER A 697 -29.34 -3.50 7.48
CA SER A 697 -29.30 -4.96 7.66
C SER A 697 -28.22 -5.48 8.62
N PHE A 698 -27.35 -4.62 9.16
CA PHE A 698 -26.24 -5.02 10.03
C PHE A 698 -26.18 -4.22 11.34
N THR A 699 -27.28 -3.57 11.76
CA THR A 699 -27.33 -2.81 13.03
C THR A 699 -27.48 -3.67 14.27
N THR A 700 -27.76 -4.96 14.14
CA THR A 700 -27.77 -5.93 15.25
C THR A 700 -27.09 -7.23 14.83
N LEU A 701 -26.55 -7.98 15.79
CA LEU A 701 -25.99 -9.32 15.56
C LEU A 701 -26.99 -10.31 14.94
N SER A 702 -28.30 -10.15 15.17
CA SER A 702 -29.36 -10.96 14.55
C SER A 702 -29.55 -10.70 13.06
N ARG A 703 -29.38 -9.45 12.62
CA ARG A 703 -29.66 -9.03 11.24
C ARG A 703 -28.47 -9.25 10.32
N ALA A 704 -27.26 -9.27 10.87
CA ALA A 704 -26.01 -9.47 10.15
C ALA A 704 -25.94 -10.88 9.51
N GLY A 705 -26.51 -10.99 8.31
CA GLY A 705 -26.78 -12.27 7.63
C GLY A 705 -25.51 -12.97 7.18
N ASP A 706 -24.53 -12.22 6.66
CA ASP A 706 -23.23 -12.73 6.25
C ASP A 706 -22.11 -12.41 7.26
N ASP A 707 -20.97 -13.09 7.11
CA ASP A 707 -19.81 -12.93 7.97
C ASP A 707 -19.16 -11.53 7.90
N GLU A 708 -19.23 -10.83 6.76
CA GLU A 708 -18.67 -9.49 6.59
C GLU A 708 -19.53 -8.46 7.34
N GLN A 709 -20.85 -8.61 7.28
CA GLN A 709 -21.80 -7.86 8.10
C GLN A 709 -21.56 -8.10 9.60
N ARG A 710 -21.33 -9.35 10.02
CA ARG A 710 -21.02 -9.68 11.42
C ARG A 710 -19.69 -9.07 11.84
N GLU A 711 -18.65 -9.18 11.03
CA GLU A 711 -17.34 -8.56 11.29
C GLU A 711 -17.43 -7.03 11.41
N ARG A 712 -18.21 -6.38 10.53
CA ARG A 712 -18.51 -4.94 10.61
C ARG A 712 -19.24 -4.59 11.91
N ARG A 713 -20.27 -5.36 12.32
CA ARG A 713 -21.00 -5.13 13.57
C ARG A 713 -20.09 -5.29 14.79
N LEU A 714 -19.28 -6.35 14.84
CA LEU A 714 -18.29 -6.59 15.91
C LEU A 714 -17.22 -5.48 15.97
N THR A 715 -16.81 -4.95 14.82
CA THR A 715 -15.91 -3.78 14.73
C THR A 715 -16.54 -2.54 15.35
N THR A 716 -17.80 -2.24 15.04
CA THR A 716 -18.55 -1.12 15.64
C THR A 716 -18.75 -1.30 17.15
N LEU A 717 -19.15 -2.50 17.59
CA LEU A 717 -19.35 -2.81 19.00
C LEU A 717 -18.06 -2.60 19.82
N LEU A 718 -16.93 -3.15 19.35
CA LEU A 718 -15.64 -2.97 20.03
C LEU A 718 -15.18 -1.50 20.02
N ARG A 719 -15.47 -0.75 18.94
CA ARG A 719 -15.20 0.70 18.86
C ARG A 719 -16.02 1.48 19.90
N LYS A 720 -17.33 1.27 19.99
CA LYS A 720 -18.22 1.98 20.94
C LYS A 720 -18.02 1.55 22.41
N ALA A 721 -17.62 0.31 22.65
CA ALA A 721 -17.29 -0.19 23.98
C ALA A 721 -15.99 0.44 24.52
N THR A 722 -15.00 0.69 23.66
CA THR A 722 -13.69 1.23 24.06
C THR A 722 -13.55 2.74 23.88
N GLY A 723 -14.24 3.35 22.90
CA GLY A 723 -14.00 4.74 22.49
C GLY A 723 -12.69 4.92 21.70
N ILE A 724 -12.09 3.84 21.18
CA ILE A 724 -10.85 3.90 20.39
C ILE A 724 -11.21 3.75 18.92
N GLY A 725 -11.02 4.80 18.10
CA GLY A 725 -11.39 4.77 16.68
C GLY A 725 -10.68 3.68 15.85
N ALA A 726 -9.42 3.39 16.19
CA ALA A 726 -8.50 2.51 15.45
C ALA A 726 -8.73 0.99 15.62
N VAL A 727 -9.99 0.55 15.72
CA VAL A 727 -10.38 -0.87 15.64
C VAL A 727 -10.25 -1.37 14.20
N ARG A 728 -9.73 -2.59 14.02
CA ARG A 728 -9.56 -3.25 12.73
C ARG A 728 -10.29 -4.60 12.69
N PRO A 729 -10.79 -5.05 11.52
CA PRO A 729 -11.27 -6.41 11.33
C PRO A 729 -10.14 -7.44 11.49
N MET A 730 -10.50 -8.68 11.74
CA MET A 730 -9.58 -9.82 11.76
C MET A 730 -9.26 -10.29 10.34
N ALA A 731 -8.31 -11.22 10.21
CA ALA A 731 -8.04 -11.87 8.94
C ALA A 731 -8.89 -13.15 8.85
N ARG A 732 -9.56 -13.36 7.72
CA ARG A 732 -10.33 -14.59 7.48
C ARG A 732 -9.46 -15.83 7.65
N PRO A 733 -9.99 -16.94 8.20
CA PRO A 733 -11.42 -17.25 8.40
C PRO A 733 -12.04 -16.72 9.70
N GLU A 734 -11.29 -16.05 10.58
CA GLU A 734 -11.83 -15.55 11.85
C GLU A 734 -12.80 -14.37 11.61
N ILE A 735 -13.98 -14.39 12.26
CA ILE A 735 -15.00 -13.33 12.18
C ILE A 735 -14.89 -12.48 13.44
N GLY A 736 -14.33 -11.28 13.33
CA GLY A 736 -14.16 -10.42 14.51
C GLY A 736 -13.35 -9.16 14.29
N ALA A 737 -13.08 -8.47 15.38
CA ALA A 737 -12.38 -7.20 15.40
C ALA A 737 -11.33 -7.15 16.52
N TRP A 738 -10.33 -6.30 16.37
CA TRP A 738 -9.27 -6.10 17.36
C TRP A 738 -8.76 -4.66 17.41
N VAL A 739 -8.17 -4.29 18.55
CA VAL A 739 -7.60 -2.97 18.83
C VAL A 739 -6.30 -3.09 19.64
N MET A 740 -5.32 -2.24 19.35
CA MET A 740 -4.05 -2.17 20.10
C MET A 740 -4.20 -1.27 21.32
N LEU A 741 -4.24 -1.87 22.52
CA LEU A 741 -4.37 -1.14 23.79
C LEU A 741 -3.07 -0.45 24.20
N ASP A 742 -1.89 -1.02 23.89
CA ASP A 742 -0.60 -0.40 24.24
C ASP A 742 -0.35 0.88 23.45
N ALA A 743 -0.70 0.89 22.17
CA ALA A 743 -0.60 2.05 21.30
C ALA A 743 -1.68 3.11 21.58
N ALA A 744 -2.90 2.71 21.95
CA ALA A 744 -4.01 3.64 22.15
C ALA A 744 -4.03 4.28 23.55
N ILE A 745 -3.76 3.51 24.60
CA ILE A 745 -3.88 3.96 26.00
C ILE A 745 -2.68 3.56 26.89
N GLY A 746 -1.65 2.92 26.34
CA GLY A 746 -0.39 2.70 27.05
C GLY A 746 -0.38 1.54 28.06
N THR A 747 -1.26 0.55 27.92
CA THR A 747 -1.28 -0.69 28.75
C THR A 747 0.09 -1.35 28.84
N LYS A 748 0.41 -1.98 29.98
CA LYS A 748 1.73 -2.56 30.25
C LYS A 748 1.76 -4.08 30.22
N SER A 749 0.70 -4.75 30.63
CA SER A 749 0.58 -6.22 30.74
C SER A 749 0.03 -6.87 29.47
N THR A 750 -0.67 -6.11 28.62
CA THR A 750 -1.28 -6.57 27.37
C THR A 750 -1.06 -5.58 26.22
N GLN A 751 -1.23 -6.09 25.00
CA GLN A 751 -1.04 -5.35 23.75
C GLN A 751 -2.32 -5.16 22.95
N ARG A 752 -3.22 -6.15 22.93
CA ARG A 752 -4.42 -6.12 22.11
C ARG A 752 -5.64 -6.68 22.83
N LEU A 753 -6.79 -6.16 22.45
CA LEU A 753 -8.11 -6.66 22.81
C LEU A 753 -8.83 -7.06 21.52
N CYS A 754 -9.55 -8.18 21.55
CA CYS A 754 -10.24 -8.73 20.39
C CYS A 754 -11.66 -9.15 20.79
N LEU A 755 -12.63 -8.93 19.90
CA LEU A 755 -14.02 -9.35 20.01
C LEU A 755 -14.36 -10.17 18.76
N GLN A 756 -14.68 -11.44 18.91
CA GLN A 756 -14.92 -12.35 17.78
C GLN A 756 -16.05 -13.34 18.03
N GLN A 757 -16.71 -13.78 16.96
CA GLN A 757 -17.60 -14.94 16.99
C GLN A 757 -16.75 -16.23 16.91
N HIS A 758 -17.11 -17.25 17.69
CA HIS A 758 -16.49 -18.56 17.61
C HIS A 758 -17.48 -19.66 18.01
N GLY A 759 -18.03 -20.37 17.01
CA GLY A 759 -19.20 -21.22 17.21
C GLY A 759 -20.37 -20.40 17.76
N ASP A 760 -21.13 -21.00 18.68
CA ASP A 760 -22.31 -20.40 19.31
C ASP A 760 -21.96 -19.41 20.44
N ASN A 761 -20.81 -18.72 20.33
CA ASN A 761 -20.32 -17.79 21.35
C ASN A 761 -19.75 -16.50 20.74
N LEU A 762 -20.07 -15.38 21.39
CA LEU A 762 -19.32 -14.14 21.28
C LEU A 762 -18.21 -14.13 22.34
N ILE A 763 -16.97 -13.88 21.93
CA ILE A 763 -15.80 -13.97 22.83
C ILE A 763 -15.00 -12.66 22.79
N LEU A 764 -14.87 -12.02 23.95
CA LEU A 764 -13.92 -10.94 24.19
C LEU A 764 -12.62 -11.57 24.74
N ARG A 765 -11.48 -11.33 24.11
CA ARG A 765 -10.20 -11.97 24.46
C ARG A 765 -9.00 -11.03 24.45
N THR A 766 -8.04 -11.33 25.31
CA THR A 766 -6.73 -10.66 25.35
C THR A 766 -5.62 -11.65 25.72
N TRP A 767 -4.39 -11.34 25.32
CA TRP A 767 -3.20 -12.14 25.59
C TRP A 767 -2.22 -11.32 26.42
N LEU A 768 -2.14 -11.64 27.71
CA LEU A 768 -1.23 -10.99 28.63
C LEU A 768 0.18 -11.57 28.45
N ALA A 769 1.21 -10.81 28.78
CA ALA A 769 2.60 -11.29 28.84
C ALA A 769 3.17 -11.94 27.54
N GLU A 770 2.74 -11.52 26.35
CA GLU A 770 3.35 -11.97 25.08
C GLU A 770 4.78 -11.43 24.89
N LEU A 771 5.13 -10.30 25.50
CA LEU A 771 6.46 -9.70 25.45
C LEU A 771 7.11 -9.65 26.84
N LYS A 772 8.45 -9.67 26.90
CA LYS A 772 9.19 -9.64 28.18
C LYS A 772 8.80 -8.44 29.09
N PRO A 773 8.68 -7.18 28.60
CA PRO A 773 8.21 -6.08 29.43
C PRO A 773 6.76 -6.25 29.95
N GLN A 774 5.91 -6.97 29.21
CA GLN A 774 4.55 -7.30 29.64
C GLN A 774 4.53 -8.39 30.71
N ALA A 775 5.43 -9.37 30.59
CA ALA A 775 5.62 -10.39 31.62
C ALA A 775 6.21 -9.77 32.90
N GLU A 776 7.16 -8.84 32.78
CA GLU A 776 7.65 -8.00 33.88
C GLU A 776 6.50 -7.24 34.55
N ALA A 777 5.66 -6.54 33.77
CA ALA A 777 4.50 -5.83 34.30
C ALA A 777 3.51 -6.78 35.01
N LEU A 778 3.13 -7.90 34.38
CA LEU A 778 2.11 -8.81 34.91
C LEU A 778 2.58 -9.55 36.18
N TYR A 779 3.73 -10.22 36.10
CA TYR A 779 4.18 -11.20 37.10
C TYR A 779 5.06 -10.61 38.21
N ARG A 780 5.58 -9.37 38.08
CA ARG A 780 6.39 -8.73 39.14
C ARG A 780 5.68 -7.63 39.93
N THR A 781 4.50 -7.17 39.51
CA THR A 781 3.84 -6.00 40.13
C THR A 781 2.55 -6.31 40.88
N GLY A 782 2.26 -7.60 41.15
CA GLY A 782 1.04 -8.03 41.85
C GLY A 782 -0.23 -8.05 40.98
N ARG A 783 -0.09 -7.80 39.67
CA ARG A 783 -1.23 -7.73 38.73
C ARG A 783 -1.81 -9.11 38.43
N ALA A 784 -0.97 -10.13 38.34
CA ALA A 784 -1.40 -11.50 38.08
C ALA A 784 -2.27 -12.03 39.24
N GLU A 785 -1.92 -11.71 40.49
CA GLU A 785 -2.65 -12.10 41.69
C GLU A 785 -4.01 -11.38 41.79
N LYS A 786 -4.06 -10.09 41.44
CA LYS A 786 -5.33 -9.34 41.31
C LYS A 786 -6.24 -9.92 40.23
N LEU A 787 -5.66 -10.28 39.07
CA LEU A 787 -6.38 -10.96 38.00
C LEU A 787 -6.95 -12.30 38.47
N LEU A 788 -6.14 -13.16 39.11
CA LEU A 788 -6.62 -14.44 39.64
C LEU A 788 -7.77 -14.26 40.62
N LYS A 789 -7.70 -13.24 41.51
CA LYS A 789 -8.80 -12.92 42.41
C LYS A 789 -10.07 -12.54 41.62
N PHE A 790 -9.96 -11.61 40.69
CA PHE A 790 -11.05 -11.17 39.81
C PHE A 790 -11.73 -12.32 39.05
N LEU A 791 -10.92 -13.22 38.47
CA LEU A 791 -11.39 -14.43 37.79
C LEU A 791 -12.07 -15.40 38.77
N SER A 792 -11.51 -15.57 39.97
CA SER A 792 -12.06 -16.48 40.99
C SER A 792 -13.44 -16.07 41.49
N GLU A 793 -13.77 -14.77 41.41
CA GLU A 793 -15.07 -14.18 41.75
C GLU A 793 -16.10 -14.29 40.59
N ARG A 794 -15.65 -14.57 39.35
CA ARG A 794 -16.47 -14.50 38.12
C ARG A 794 -16.34 -15.74 37.20
N ARG A 795 -16.07 -16.90 37.79
CA ARG A 795 -15.74 -18.17 37.10
C ARG A 795 -16.78 -18.68 36.08
N THR A 796 -17.99 -18.15 36.09
CA THR A 796 -19.07 -18.53 35.16
C THR A 796 -19.00 -17.81 33.81
N VAL A 797 -18.30 -16.68 33.73
CA VAL A 797 -18.25 -15.82 32.53
C VAL A 797 -16.84 -15.45 32.10
N TRP A 798 -15.88 -15.44 33.02
CA TRP A 798 -14.46 -15.18 32.75
C TRP A 798 -13.61 -16.43 32.93
N PHE A 799 -12.75 -16.68 31.95
CA PHE A 799 -11.82 -17.80 31.92
C PHE A 799 -10.41 -17.30 31.64
N ALA A 800 -9.41 -18.03 32.13
CA ALA A 800 -8.02 -17.82 31.74
C ALA A 800 -7.36 -19.18 31.52
N ARG A 801 -6.48 -19.26 30.53
CA ARG A 801 -5.68 -20.45 30.24
C ARG A 801 -4.23 -20.08 29.93
N PRO A 802 -3.25 -20.93 30.29
CA PRO A 802 -1.90 -20.81 29.76
C PRO A 802 -1.90 -20.72 28.24
N ASN A 803 -1.08 -19.83 27.70
CA ASN A 803 -0.87 -19.65 26.27
C ASN A 803 0.63 -19.48 25.96
N LEU A 804 1.45 -20.27 26.68
CA LEU A 804 2.89 -20.30 26.55
C LEU A 804 3.28 -20.56 25.09
N HIS A 805 4.26 -19.82 24.59
CA HIS A 805 4.78 -20.07 23.26
C HIS A 805 6.25 -19.71 23.10
N LEU A 806 6.85 -20.35 22.10
CA LEU A 806 8.17 -20.05 21.57
C LEU A 806 8.01 -19.21 20.30
N ALA A 807 8.75 -18.10 20.17
CA ALA A 807 8.63 -17.21 19.00
C ALA A 807 9.96 -16.58 18.54
N PHE A 808 10.05 -16.22 17.26
CA PHE A 808 11.07 -15.28 16.77
C PHE A 808 10.49 -13.87 16.59
N ARG A 809 10.84 -12.95 17.51
CA ARG A 809 10.37 -11.54 17.48
C ARG A 809 8.84 -11.48 17.29
N SER A 810 8.33 -10.66 16.38
CA SER A 810 6.88 -10.54 16.12
C SER A 810 6.39 -11.42 14.95
N ALA A 811 7.21 -12.33 14.42
CA ALA A 811 6.87 -13.11 13.23
C ALA A 811 5.84 -14.22 13.54
N ALA A 812 4.60 -14.03 13.09
CA ALA A 812 3.49 -14.98 13.33
C ALA A 812 3.79 -16.40 12.79
N ALA A 813 4.37 -16.52 11.59
CA ALA A 813 4.77 -17.80 10.99
C ALA A 813 5.89 -18.55 11.74
N LEU A 814 6.54 -17.90 12.72
CA LEU A 814 7.59 -18.43 13.58
C LEU A 814 7.14 -18.43 15.04
N ARG A 815 5.99 -19.04 15.29
CA ARG A 815 5.48 -19.38 16.63
C ARG A 815 5.29 -20.90 16.77
N LEU A 816 5.46 -21.41 17.98
CA LEU A 816 5.10 -22.75 18.44
C LEU A 816 4.41 -22.62 19.80
N TYR A 817 3.24 -23.25 19.93
CA TYR A 817 2.41 -23.25 21.14
C TYR A 817 2.38 -24.69 21.70
N PRO A 818 3.25 -25.04 22.66
CA PRO A 818 3.23 -26.37 23.26
C PRO A 818 1.99 -26.57 24.16
N HIS A 819 1.60 -27.82 24.37
CA HIS A 819 0.51 -28.18 25.26
C HIS A 819 0.96 -28.00 26.72
N CYS A 820 0.24 -27.17 27.48
CA CYS A 820 0.53 -26.89 28.88
C CYS A 820 -0.58 -27.47 29.76
N ARG A 821 -0.21 -28.34 30.71
CA ARG A 821 -1.16 -29.02 31.61
C ARG A 821 -1.43 -28.28 32.93
N LEU A 822 -0.88 -27.08 33.10
CA LEU A 822 -1.02 -26.33 34.35
C LEU A 822 -2.34 -25.55 34.38
N GLU A 823 -2.98 -25.53 35.53
CA GLU A 823 -4.08 -24.62 35.79
C GLU A 823 -3.58 -23.16 35.83
N ALA A 824 -4.43 -22.21 35.42
CA ALA A 824 -4.03 -20.81 35.29
C ALA A 824 -3.46 -20.20 36.58
N GLY A 825 -3.98 -20.63 37.74
CA GLY A 825 -3.47 -20.20 39.05
C GLY A 825 -2.05 -20.69 39.35
N GLU A 826 -1.76 -21.96 39.08
CA GLU A 826 -0.42 -22.53 39.28
C GLU A 826 0.57 -21.98 38.25
N TYR A 827 0.14 -21.86 36.99
CA TYR A 827 0.94 -21.24 35.93
C TYR A 827 1.37 -19.82 36.31
N VAL A 828 0.43 -18.99 36.79
CA VAL A 828 0.73 -17.65 37.30
C VAL A 828 1.71 -17.70 38.47
N GLN A 829 1.48 -18.57 39.47
CA GLN A 829 2.35 -18.68 40.64
C GLN A 829 3.80 -19.00 40.27
N ARG A 830 4.01 -19.95 39.34
CA ARG A 830 5.35 -20.34 38.87
C ARG A 830 6.04 -19.20 38.11
N TRP A 831 5.32 -18.48 37.24
CA TRP A 831 5.86 -17.34 36.49
C TRP A 831 6.05 -16.06 37.34
N SER A 832 5.27 -15.83 38.40
CA SER A 832 5.55 -14.80 39.42
C SER A 832 6.79 -15.15 40.27
N GLY A 833 7.11 -16.44 40.40
CA GLY A 833 8.18 -16.97 41.23
C GLY A 833 9.47 -17.34 40.48
N GLU A 834 9.89 -18.60 40.61
CA GLU A 834 11.20 -19.10 40.19
C GLU A 834 11.39 -19.18 38.67
N ASP A 835 10.32 -19.40 37.89
CA ASP A 835 10.44 -19.62 36.44
C ASP A 835 10.68 -18.30 35.68
N PHE A 836 10.39 -17.15 36.30
CA PHE A 836 10.55 -15.81 35.73
C PHE A 836 11.93 -15.57 35.08
N GLY A 837 12.99 -16.13 35.67
CA GLY A 837 14.37 -15.99 35.16
C GLY A 837 14.59 -16.56 33.75
N ARG A 838 13.70 -17.45 33.28
CA ARG A 838 13.77 -18.05 31.93
C ARG A 838 13.09 -17.21 30.85
N ILE A 839 12.46 -16.08 31.18
CA ILE A 839 11.74 -15.24 30.21
C ILE A 839 12.73 -14.42 29.35
N GLY A 840 12.64 -14.59 28.03
CA GLY A 840 13.46 -13.84 27.07
C GLY A 840 13.98 -14.70 25.92
N ALA A 841 15.07 -14.26 25.30
CA ALA A 841 15.74 -14.96 24.23
C ALA A 841 16.65 -16.09 24.77
N HIS A 842 16.66 -17.21 24.07
CA HIS A 842 17.53 -18.36 24.28
C HIS A 842 18.21 -18.71 22.95
N PRO A 843 19.51 -19.06 22.94
CA PRO A 843 20.17 -19.54 21.73
C PRO A 843 19.47 -20.77 21.15
N ARG A 844 19.41 -20.87 19.82
CA ARG A 844 18.82 -22.03 19.12
C ARG A 844 19.42 -23.37 19.58
N GLU A 845 20.72 -23.39 19.84
CA GLU A 845 21.47 -24.60 20.23
C GLU A 845 21.09 -25.10 21.63
N GLU A 846 20.64 -24.19 22.49
CA GLU A 846 20.11 -24.51 23.83
C GLU A 846 18.66 -25.02 23.80
N LEU A 847 17.94 -24.88 22.68
CA LEU A 847 16.53 -25.24 22.59
C LEU A 847 16.29 -26.74 22.85
N ARG A 848 16.94 -27.64 22.09
CA ARG A 848 16.81 -29.10 22.32
C ARG A 848 17.61 -29.61 23.52
N SER A 849 18.72 -28.96 23.89
CA SER A 849 19.64 -29.45 24.92
C SER A 849 19.31 -29.00 26.34
N SER A 850 18.64 -27.85 26.52
CA SER A 850 18.41 -27.22 27.82
C SER A 850 16.96 -26.75 28.00
N LEU A 851 16.45 -25.92 27.10
CA LEU A 851 15.14 -25.27 27.28
C LEU A 851 13.97 -26.24 27.14
N TRP A 852 13.96 -27.09 26.12
CA TRP A 852 12.85 -28.03 25.88
C TRP A 852 12.73 -29.13 26.95
N PRO A 853 13.82 -29.79 27.39
CA PRO A 853 13.76 -30.69 28.55
C PRO A 853 13.23 -30.00 29.81
N TRP A 854 13.58 -28.73 30.03
CA TRP A 854 13.06 -27.94 31.15
C TRP A 854 11.56 -27.64 31.01
N LEU A 855 11.09 -27.25 29.82
CA LEU A 855 9.65 -27.02 29.56
C LEU A 855 8.82 -28.27 29.83
N ARG A 856 9.26 -29.45 29.36
CA ARG A 856 8.57 -30.72 29.61
C ARG A 856 8.55 -31.10 31.09
N ASN A 857 9.69 -30.99 31.78
CA ASN A 857 9.78 -31.27 33.22
C ASN A 857 8.90 -30.31 34.05
N ARG A 858 8.74 -29.06 33.60
CA ARG A 858 7.84 -28.07 34.19
C ARG A 858 6.38 -28.15 33.69
N GLN A 859 6.01 -29.15 32.88
CA GLN A 859 4.65 -29.34 32.35
C GLN A 859 4.13 -28.17 31.49
N TYR A 860 5.05 -27.40 30.90
CA TYR A 860 4.78 -26.35 29.92
C TYR A 860 4.75 -26.86 28.47
N ALA A 861 5.13 -28.11 28.25
CA ALA A 861 5.11 -28.83 26.98
C ALA A 861 4.91 -30.33 27.25
N GLU A 862 4.31 -31.05 26.29
CA GLU A 862 4.10 -32.51 26.37
C GLU A 862 5.07 -33.28 25.46
N PRO A 863 5.30 -34.59 25.68
CA PRO A 863 6.11 -35.42 24.76
C PRO A 863 5.63 -35.37 23.31
N GLU A 864 4.33 -35.26 23.10
CA GLU A 864 3.65 -35.15 21.81
C GLU A 864 4.01 -33.87 21.04
N ASP A 865 4.52 -32.84 21.72
CA ASP A 865 5.00 -31.61 21.08
C ASP A 865 6.39 -31.76 20.42
N ASP A 866 7.10 -32.88 20.62
CA ASP A 866 8.46 -33.09 20.11
C ASP A 866 8.55 -33.01 18.57
N GLU A 867 7.51 -33.46 17.83
CA GLU A 867 7.44 -33.34 16.36
C GLU A 867 7.21 -31.88 15.93
N GLN A 868 6.33 -31.16 16.64
CA GLN A 868 6.07 -29.75 16.37
C GLN A 868 7.33 -28.90 16.63
N LEU A 869 8.16 -29.29 17.60
CA LEU A 869 9.46 -28.68 17.85
C LEU A 869 10.40 -28.81 16.66
N ASP A 870 10.53 -29.98 16.02
CA ASP A 870 11.41 -30.12 14.84
C ASP A 870 10.91 -29.28 13.66
N ALA A 871 9.60 -29.32 13.38
CA ALA A 871 8.99 -28.48 12.37
C ALA A 871 9.18 -26.97 12.66
N PHE A 872 9.18 -26.58 13.94
CA PHE A 872 9.51 -25.21 14.37
C PHE A 872 10.99 -24.87 14.22
N MET A 873 11.91 -25.73 14.67
CA MET A 873 13.37 -25.49 14.56
C MET A 873 13.84 -25.38 13.11
N ASN A 874 13.25 -26.17 12.21
CA ASN A 874 13.54 -26.10 10.78
C ASN A 874 13.13 -24.74 10.19
N ARG A 875 11.92 -24.24 10.53
CA ARG A 875 11.45 -22.90 10.14
C ARG A 875 12.26 -21.76 10.80
N LEU A 876 12.70 -21.97 12.04
CA LEU A 876 13.46 -20.98 12.81
C LEU A 876 14.84 -20.70 12.18
N GLY A 877 15.46 -21.70 11.54
CA GLY A 877 16.77 -21.57 10.92
C GLY A 877 17.87 -21.44 11.99
N ARG A 878 18.82 -20.51 11.82
CA ARG A 878 19.91 -20.21 12.79
C ARG A 878 19.55 -19.12 13.81
N ARG A 879 18.26 -18.89 14.11
CA ARG A 879 17.79 -17.74 14.90
C ARG A 879 17.47 -18.11 16.35
N ASP A 880 17.71 -17.18 17.27
CA ASP A 880 17.34 -17.34 18.69
C ASP A 880 15.84 -17.41 18.91
N VAL A 881 15.42 -18.20 19.89
CA VAL A 881 14.01 -18.40 20.26
C VAL A 881 13.66 -17.56 21.48
N HIS A 882 12.48 -16.96 21.50
CA HIS A 882 12.00 -16.21 22.66
C HIS A 882 10.94 -17.03 23.39
N LEU A 883 11.18 -17.34 24.67
CA LEU A 883 10.20 -17.96 25.57
C LEU A 883 9.24 -16.89 26.09
N ARG A 884 7.93 -17.13 25.90
CA ARG A 884 6.86 -16.18 26.22
C ARG A 884 5.81 -16.83 27.10
N PRO A 885 5.74 -16.45 28.40
CA PRO A 885 4.79 -17.02 29.36
C PRO A 885 3.42 -16.34 29.24
N SER A 886 2.85 -16.32 28.04
CA SER A 886 1.58 -15.62 27.82
C SER A 886 0.43 -16.32 28.54
N LEU A 887 -0.52 -15.52 29.01
CA LEU A 887 -1.78 -15.98 29.61
C LEU A 887 -2.91 -15.42 28.77
N GLU A 888 -3.76 -16.28 28.20
CA GLU A 888 -4.97 -15.84 27.51
C GLU A 888 -6.09 -15.66 28.55
N VAL A 889 -6.82 -14.56 28.43
CA VAL A 889 -8.00 -14.26 29.25
C VAL A 889 -9.18 -14.00 28.32
N THR A 890 -10.32 -14.65 28.58
CA THR A 890 -11.53 -14.58 27.77
C THR A 890 -12.77 -14.31 28.63
N ARG A 891 -13.69 -13.48 28.12
CA ARG A 891 -15.10 -13.44 28.54
C ARG A 891 -15.96 -13.99 27.42
N ILE A 892 -16.94 -14.79 27.78
CA ILE A 892 -17.81 -15.51 26.85
C ILE A 892 -19.26 -15.08 27.09
N TRP A 893 -19.97 -14.79 25.99
CA TRP A 893 -21.42 -14.67 25.95
C TRP A 893 -21.95 -15.74 25.00
N PRO A 894 -22.96 -16.55 25.39
CA PRO A 894 -23.71 -17.37 24.45
C PRO A 894 -24.26 -16.50 23.32
N TRP A 895 -24.21 -16.97 22.08
CA TRP A 895 -24.53 -16.15 20.91
C TRP A 895 -25.96 -15.58 20.96
N GLU A 896 -26.96 -16.40 21.29
CA GLU A 896 -28.35 -15.96 21.44
C GLU A 896 -28.51 -14.83 22.47
N TYR A 897 -27.77 -14.90 23.58
CA TYR A 897 -27.78 -13.88 24.62
C TYR A 897 -27.06 -12.60 24.19
N ALA A 898 -25.96 -12.73 23.44
CA ALA A 898 -25.30 -11.58 22.84
C ALA A 898 -26.18 -10.89 21.80
N VAL A 899 -26.93 -11.65 21.00
CA VAL A 899 -27.90 -11.16 20.03
C VAL A 899 -29.03 -10.38 20.73
N ASP A 900 -29.68 -10.96 21.73
CA ASP A 900 -30.74 -10.29 22.52
C ASP A 900 -30.23 -9.00 23.20
N LEU A 901 -29.04 -9.03 23.80
CA LEU A 901 -28.40 -7.81 24.33
C LEU A 901 -28.15 -6.75 23.24
N ASP A 902 -27.83 -7.14 22.02
CA ASP A 902 -27.56 -6.20 20.92
C ASP A 902 -28.84 -5.60 20.34
N GLU A 903 -29.90 -6.41 20.23
CA GLU A 903 -31.24 -5.95 19.86
C GLU A 903 -31.84 -4.97 20.87
N ARG A 904 -31.58 -5.19 22.17
CA ARG A 904 -31.94 -4.25 23.24
C ARG A 904 -31.02 -3.03 23.34
N GLY A 905 -29.94 -2.96 22.54
CA GLY A 905 -28.95 -1.88 22.57
C GLY A 905 -28.01 -1.91 23.80
N GLU A 906 -28.10 -2.96 24.61
CA GLU A 906 -27.38 -3.11 25.88
C GLU A 906 -25.97 -3.71 25.70
N LEU A 907 -25.72 -4.47 24.62
CA LEU A 907 -24.46 -5.19 24.42
C LEU A 907 -23.22 -4.27 24.45
N THR A 908 -23.32 -3.06 23.88
CA THR A 908 -22.22 -2.08 23.93
C THR A 908 -21.88 -1.68 25.36
N ARG A 909 -22.89 -1.55 26.24
CA ARG A 909 -22.72 -1.22 27.66
C ARG A 909 -22.10 -2.40 28.41
N ASP A 910 -22.55 -3.63 28.18
CA ASP A 910 -21.98 -4.79 28.86
C ASP A 910 -20.53 -5.09 28.41
N LEU A 911 -20.22 -4.92 27.12
CA LEU A 911 -18.85 -4.96 26.61
C LEU A 911 -17.95 -3.90 27.24
N ARG A 912 -18.44 -2.66 27.37
CA ARG A 912 -17.73 -1.56 28.05
C ARG A 912 -17.45 -1.91 29.52
N ILE A 913 -18.45 -2.42 30.24
CA ILE A 913 -18.30 -2.87 31.63
C ILE A 913 -17.26 -4.00 31.72
N ALA A 914 -17.33 -5.00 30.84
CA ALA A 914 -16.36 -6.10 30.79
C ALA A 914 -14.91 -5.62 30.59
N VAL A 915 -14.70 -4.66 29.68
CA VAL A 915 -13.37 -4.08 29.42
C VAL A 915 -12.89 -3.27 30.62
N ALA A 916 -13.76 -2.45 31.22
CA ALA A 916 -13.45 -1.67 32.41
C ALA A 916 -13.10 -2.56 33.61
N GLU A 917 -13.88 -3.62 33.86
CA GLU A 917 -13.63 -4.62 34.90
C GLU A 917 -12.25 -5.28 34.76
N LEU A 918 -11.95 -5.82 33.56
CA LEU A 918 -10.70 -6.53 33.29
C LEU A 918 -9.47 -5.63 33.46
N LEU A 919 -9.51 -4.43 32.89
CA LEU A 919 -8.38 -3.50 32.94
C LEU A 919 -8.20 -2.91 34.35
N SER A 920 -9.30 -2.68 35.09
CA SER A 920 -9.23 -2.30 36.51
C SER A 920 -8.59 -3.40 37.36
N ALA A 921 -8.97 -4.67 37.16
CA ALA A 921 -8.36 -5.81 37.84
C ALA A 921 -6.84 -5.90 37.56
N LEU A 922 -6.44 -5.66 36.31
CA LEU A 922 -5.03 -5.60 35.89
C LEU A 922 -4.30 -4.32 36.31
N SER A 923 -4.99 -3.34 36.92
CA SER A 923 -4.43 -2.02 37.26
C SER A 923 -3.82 -1.30 36.05
N GLU A 924 -4.54 -1.37 34.93
CA GLU A 924 -4.22 -0.74 33.65
C GLU A 924 -5.02 0.56 33.45
N PRO A 925 -4.57 1.47 32.57
CA PRO A 925 -5.38 2.60 32.12
C PRO A 925 -6.66 2.10 31.44
N LEU A 926 -7.75 2.86 31.60
CA LEU A 926 -9.04 2.56 30.98
C LEU A 926 -9.17 3.25 29.61
N PRO A 927 -9.82 2.60 28.61
CA PRO A 927 -10.20 3.23 27.36
C PRO A 927 -11.11 4.45 27.55
N PRO A 928 -11.14 5.44 26.64
CA PRO A 928 -11.94 6.66 26.80
C PRO A 928 -13.40 6.42 27.20
N ALA A 929 -14.10 5.50 26.51
CA ALA A 929 -15.50 5.19 26.81
C ALA A 929 -15.71 4.42 28.12
N CYS A 930 -14.64 3.96 28.78
CA CYS A 930 -14.67 3.23 30.05
C CYS A 930 -14.35 4.13 31.26
N VAL A 931 -13.96 5.39 31.05
CA VAL A 931 -13.71 6.35 32.13
C VAL A 931 -15.05 6.97 32.56
N VAL A 932 -15.45 6.74 33.82
CA VAL A 932 -16.60 7.44 34.40
C VAL A 932 -16.19 8.87 34.73
N THR A 933 -16.72 9.84 34.00
CA THR A 933 -16.64 11.26 34.34
C THR A 933 -17.66 11.60 35.42
N SER A 934 -17.38 12.64 36.22
CA SER A 934 -18.24 13.09 37.33
C SER A 934 -19.51 13.83 36.89
N GLU A 935 -19.96 13.62 35.65
CA GLU A 935 -21.17 14.23 35.07
C GLU A 935 -22.30 13.21 34.85
N ASP A 936 -22.01 11.90 34.95
CA ASP A 936 -22.94 10.78 34.77
C ASP A 936 -23.43 10.14 36.10
N SER A 937 -23.41 10.90 37.21
CA SER A 937 -23.76 10.42 38.58
C SER A 937 -24.87 11.21 39.26
#